data_AF-A0A8H8J7V0-F1
#
_entry.id   AF-A0A8H8J7V0-F1
#
_cell.length_a   1.000
_cell.length_b   1.000
_cell.length_c   1.000
_cell.angle_alpha   90.00
_cell.angle_beta   90.00
_cell.angle_gamma   90.00
#
_symmetry.space_group_name_H-M   'P 1'
#
loop_
_entity.id
_entity.type
_entity.pdbx_description
1 polymer ?
#
loop_
_entity_poly.entity_id
_entity_poly.type
_entity_poly.pdbx_seq_one_letter_code
_entity_poly.pdbx_strand_id
1 'polypeptide(L)'
;MSRSRAAKSSAEGTICPVCFKTFHTGSGRKSHQRQKEHYLAPVPHAKQQVSPKRTYQFNPNTLDEAAVALEKRVKKQAKKDRQRQRRQARYDLIKEIVLKMVEERGVEAILGVSPDKSIIPESSQAPAAPVLPPDPAEIDRLLGDFIRSLIDEDESHSPEDSDSDSASSTGSADETDSQPDEPEPIIDSDEDQESSASLNNLEEDPNSSFVMDPIIKNGEFDQSRIYEYAGDSSMADMVSQLEISLAELSMQDGEHGTPPELEVTEPTGDYSFLRDSPSASDRTTTPPHFFDDHFVDGSIASPSATEISLDNTANSDSDQNSSSDSPEHIPQPGAPIGECLPLLHRLHQERTQAGLTPAHPFADWLEFEFVKWMIERDISQGNRERLLQLPIIAARARLSFGSNYKLNQLLDNLPLAGPKWDVKAVKITGDKLGPDGKPITETVELWHRDILGVIRELVENDTYGKHLVFAPRTEWNDAEQTERKYDEMWTGDWWQKLQTSNLLPPGATIIPVILASDATHLTNFGGGKQAYPVYITLGNIPKSIRRKPNSYGTLLLGYLPAHKLECFTKKGRAHQKERLFHMCMTEIVKPLEKAGREGVDMACGDGKIRKCFPILAAYTADNPEQTLVACCKKNLCHRCTVGRDSRGDYALFPNRHHVHSANALVAKSRHRTTQYYIDNGLRPFGQPFWANLPHCDIYGALTPDILHQLHKGVFKDHVMNWCLKIAGVDETEFNDRFKAMPPHSNLHHFTKNVSDLSQTTGKEHRAMQKVFLGVMAGLVPHDVMPALRALLDFIYYAQLPTHTDTTISWLEQALRQFHDSKDVFIAHEVRKHFNINKLHSMMHYATSIRELGALDGYNTESPERLHIDFAKRAYRASNRNEFIAQMVQYLERREQVFKFDAYLRWAIPEYEEAENGRKGVLSTKSTPGWHIALKSPFVPVAQTRLPEIFAVRWFDWAINEFFESELGWDITIHPQDKISIYPKATQLIQDDITFGEPLHDIVHASPHSSMSRLSFERHGSRFDTVLIQKPDARSEDFSYGIQNHVVGQVRMIFTLPQHYNIPDPLVCVHMFRSPSNLPIQLTGMHRVRRERYTEEYQNHPVEKIFFLSHIRRTCHLIPEFGRTKNPFWVMSPPALEAFDSFYINSYLDPHSHIFLQC
;
A
#
# COMPACT_ATOMS: atom_id res chain seq x y z
N MET A 1 -0.80 69.68 -5.43
CA MET A 1 -0.87 70.25 -6.80
C MET A 1 -1.27 69.13 -7.76
N SER A 2 -2.06 69.29 -8.82
CA SER A 2 -2.87 70.45 -9.26
C SER A 2 -3.77 70.12 -10.47
N ARG A 3 -5.09 70.39 -10.38
CA ARG A 3 -6.09 70.51 -11.49
C ARG A 3 -6.42 69.20 -12.26
N SER A 4 -7.59 68.96 -12.87
CA SER A 4 -8.96 69.54 -12.81
C SER A 4 -9.95 68.54 -13.48
N ARG A 5 -11.15 68.24 -12.96
CA ARG A 5 -12.47 68.90 -13.22
C ARG A 5 -12.70 69.28 -14.71
N ALA A 6 -13.84 69.01 -15.35
CA ALA A 6 -15.10 68.29 -15.02
C ALA A 6 -15.87 68.00 -16.37
N ALA A 7 -17.19 67.73 -16.55
CA ALA A 7 -18.41 67.72 -15.73
C ALA A 7 -19.61 67.04 -16.48
N LYS A 8 -20.59 66.44 -15.75
CA LYS A 8 -22.06 66.30 -16.07
C LYS A 8 -22.50 65.54 -17.37
N SER A 9 -23.67 64.93 -17.50
CA SER A 9 -24.77 64.46 -16.60
C SER A 9 -25.78 63.64 -17.44
N SER A 10 -26.48 62.61 -16.97
CA SER A 10 -27.78 62.71 -16.24
C SER A 10 -28.47 61.32 -16.07
N ALA A 11 -29.69 61.31 -15.53
CA ALA A 11 -30.64 60.22 -15.20
C ALA A 11 -30.77 59.04 -16.22
N GLU A 12 -31.31 57.85 -15.88
CA GLU A 12 -31.91 57.31 -14.65
C GLU A 12 -31.70 55.76 -14.60
N GLY A 13 -31.98 55.07 -13.47
CA GLY A 13 -31.43 53.71 -13.22
C GLY A 13 -32.42 52.56 -12.99
N THR A 14 -31.92 51.33 -13.10
CA THR A 14 -32.65 50.09 -12.73
C THR A 14 -31.72 48.97 -12.23
N ILE A 15 -32.09 48.35 -11.10
CA ILE A 15 -31.84 46.96 -10.65
C ILE A 15 -30.38 46.45 -10.52
N CYS A 16 -30.03 45.98 -9.32
CA CYS A 16 -28.86 45.12 -9.08
C CYS A 16 -29.23 43.64 -9.33
N PRO A 17 -28.49 42.85 -10.15
CA PRO A 17 -28.89 41.49 -10.54
C PRO A 17 -28.89 40.40 -9.44
N VAL A 18 -28.48 40.69 -8.20
CA VAL A 18 -28.00 39.67 -7.25
C VAL A 18 -29.03 39.26 -6.17
N CYS A 19 -30.08 40.04 -5.89
CA CYS A 19 -30.84 39.86 -4.64
C CYS A 19 -32.37 40.12 -4.65
N PHE A 20 -33.04 40.11 -5.81
CA PHE A 20 -34.51 40.17 -6.04
C PHE A 20 -35.46 40.16 -4.80
N LYS A 21 -35.53 41.28 -4.05
CA LYS A 21 -36.64 41.65 -3.15
C LYS A 21 -36.50 43.10 -2.66
N THR A 22 -37.63 43.77 -2.47
CA THR A 22 -37.75 45.15 -1.97
C THR A 22 -38.74 45.22 -0.83
N PHE A 23 -38.56 46.13 0.15
CA PHE A 23 -39.64 47.00 0.67
C PHE A 23 -39.09 48.12 1.59
N HIS A 24 -39.97 49.01 2.07
CA HIS A 24 -39.64 50.35 2.59
C HIS A 24 -39.45 50.46 4.10
N THR A 25 -38.76 51.53 4.54
CA THR A 25 -39.26 52.50 5.55
C THR A 25 -38.74 53.91 5.21
N GLY A 26 -39.32 54.98 5.79
CA GLY A 26 -39.11 56.36 5.30
C GLY A 26 -38.53 57.39 6.29
N SER A 27 -37.95 58.45 5.72
CA SER A 27 -37.85 59.84 6.22
C SER A 27 -37.25 60.14 7.61
N GLY A 28 -36.11 60.88 7.62
CA GLY A 28 -35.59 61.62 8.78
C GLY A 28 -34.79 62.85 8.35
N ARG A 29 -35.05 64.03 8.93
CA ARG A 29 -34.55 65.34 8.43
C ARG A 29 -33.13 65.71 8.95
N LYS A 30 -32.38 66.39 8.07
CA LYS A 30 -31.54 67.63 8.24
C LYS A 30 -31.34 68.15 9.69
N SER A 31 -30.21 68.77 10.11
CA SER A 31 -29.53 69.91 9.46
C SER A 31 -28.26 70.46 10.20
N HIS A 32 -27.28 71.02 9.45
CA HIS A 32 -26.34 72.14 9.82
C HIS A 32 -25.40 71.98 11.08
N GLN A 33 -24.30 72.75 11.33
CA GLN A 33 -23.65 73.91 10.66
C GLN A 33 -22.12 74.06 10.98
N ARG A 34 -21.39 74.80 10.12
CA ARG A 34 -20.13 75.62 10.25
C ARG A 34 -19.23 75.52 11.53
N GLN A 35 -17.89 75.34 11.44
CA GLN A 35 -16.77 76.20 10.90
C GLN A 35 -16.26 77.36 11.80
N LYS A 36 -14.98 77.30 12.24
CA LYS A 36 -13.88 78.34 12.23
C LYS A 36 -12.69 77.83 13.10
N GLU A 37 -11.41 77.93 12.68
CA GLU A 37 -10.42 79.05 12.79
C GLU A 37 -10.09 79.44 14.26
N HIS A 38 -8.85 79.69 14.72
CA HIS A 38 -7.62 80.18 14.04
C HIS A 38 -6.27 79.59 14.60
N TYR A 39 -5.14 80.34 14.58
CA TYR A 39 -3.74 79.86 14.57
C TYR A 39 -2.80 80.52 15.63
N LEU A 40 -1.58 79.98 15.80
CA LEU A 40 -0.33 80.53 16.41
C LEU A 40 -0.07 80.39 17.94
N ALA A 41 1.21 80.57 18.32
CA ALA A 41 1.90 80.25 19.60
C ALA A 41 2.79 81.48 20.03
N PRO A 42 3.72 81.49 21.04
CA PRO A 42 4.42 80.39 21.75
C PRO A 42 4.58 80.52 23.31
N VAL A 43 5.49 79.73 23.89
CA VAL A 43 5.79 79.51 25.34
C VAL A 43 6.68 80.62 25.97
N PRO A 44 6.78 80.75 27.32
CA PRO A 44 7.92 80.09 28.03
C PRO A 44 7.72 79.64 29.51
N HIS A 45 8.53 78.64 29.94
CA HIS A 45 8.95 78.29 31.34
C HIS A 45 7.89 77.81 32.38
N ALA A 46 8.20 76.89 33.32
CA ALA A 46 9.38 75.99 33.50
C ALA A 46 9.13 74.79 34.45
N LYS A 47 9.90 73.69 34.23
CA LYS A 47 10.31 72.59 35.15
C LYS A 47 9.26 71.78 35.95
N GLN A 48 9.12 70.49 35.62
CA GLN A 48 9.33 69.36 36.56
C GLN A 48 9.63 68.03 35.81
N GLN A 49 9.83 66.91 36.55
CA GLN A 49 10.80 65.84 36.22
C GLN A 49 10.35 64.69 35.29
N VAL A 50 11.38 63.95 34.82
CA VAL A 50 11.43 62.71 34.02
C VAL A 50 10.69 61.55 34.72
N SER A 51 9.89 60.72 34.03
CA SER A 51 10.29 59.45 33.35
C SER A 51 9.24 58.97 32.31
N PRO A 52 9.55 58.01 31.40
CA PRO A 52 8.93 57.97 30.06
C PRO A 52 7.67 57.10 29.88
N LYS A 53 6.99 57.32 28.74
CA LYS A 53 5.79 56.61 28.26
C LYS A 53 6.12 55.21 27.72
N ARG A 54 5.12 54.30 27.73
CA ARG A 54 5.03 53.18 26.78
C ARG A 54 3.99 53.48 25.69
N THR A 55 4.28 53.05 24.46
CA THR A 55 3.40 53.17 23.28
C THR A 55 2.75 51.82 23.02
N TYR A 56 1.44 51.77 22.78
CA TYR A 56 0.79 50.55 22.29
C TYR A 56 1.00 50.41 20.78
N GLN A 57 1.66 49.33 20.36
CA GLN A 57 1.75 48.91 18.96
C GLN A 57 0.61 47.95 18.63
N PHE A 58 0.13 47.99 17.38
CA PHE A 58 -0.84 47.03 16.85
C PHE A 58 -0.10 45.76 16.42
N ASN A 59 -0.51 44.57 16.88
CA ASN A 59 0.19 43.30 16.61
C ASN A 59 -0.55 42.45 15.55
N PRO A 60 0.05 42.20 14.36
CA PRO A 60 -0.57 41.38 13.31
C PRO A 60 -0.96 39.95 13.72
N ASN A 61 -0.23 39.33 14.65
CA ASN A 61 -0.38 37.91 15.02
C ASN A 61 -1.81 37.53 15.47
N THR A 62 -2.57 38.50 15.97
CA THR A 62 -3.95 38.31 16.46
C THR A 62 -4.94 37.87 15.37
N LEU A 63 -4.64 38.08 14.09
CA LEU A 63 -5.48 37.60 12.98
C LEU A 63 -5.17 36.14 12.61
N ASP A 64 -3.92 35.72 12.64
CA ASP A 64 -3.53 34.33 12.36
C ASP A 64 -3.98 33.37 13.48
N GLU A 65 -3.87 33.79 14.74
CA GLU A 65 -4.43 33.03 15.86
C GLU A 65 -5.95 32.82 15.72
N ALA A 66 -6.68 33.85 15.27
CA ALA A 66 -8.11 33.75 14.99
C ALA A 66 -8.41 32.84 13.78
N ALA A 67 -7.59 32.88 12.73
CA ALA A 67 -7.72 32.00 11.57
C ALA A 67 -7.43 30.52 11.91
N VAL A 68 -6.39 30.26 12.69
CA VAL A 68 -6.04 28.92 13.19
C VAL A 68 -7.11 28.40 14.16
N ALA A 69 -7.66 29.25 15.03
CA ALA A 69 -8.79 28.90 15.89
C ALA A 69 -10.06 28.57 15.07
N LEU A 70 -10.31 29.31 13.99
CA LEU A 70 -11.43 29.05 13.09
C LEU A 70 -11.24 27.73 12.31
N GLU A 71 -10.05 27.45 11.77
CA GLU A 71 -9.79 26.18 11.06
C GLU A 71 -9.86 24.99 12.03
N LYS A 72 -9.37 25.14 13.29
CA LYS A 72 -9.56 24.15 14.37
C LYS A 72 -11.05 23.92 14.67
N ARG A 73 -11.87 24.98 14.74
CA ARG A 73 -13.34 24.88 14.94
C ARG A 73 -14.03 24.18 13.76
N VAL A 74 -13.69 24.53 12.51
CA VAL A 74 -14.23 23.87 11.31
C VAL A 74 -13.84 22.39 11.26
N LYS A 75 -12.60 22.05 11.63
CA LYS A 75 -12.14 20.65 11.78
C LYS A 75 -12.88 19.90 12.90
N LYS A 76 -13.12 20.52 14.07
CA LYS A 76 -13.93 19.94 15.17
C LYS A 76 -15.38 19.71 14.72
N GLN A 77 -15.97 20.65 13.97
CA GLN A 77 -17.34 20.54 13.46
C GLN A 77 -17.47 19.44 12.40
N ALA A 78 -16.63 19.44 11.36
CA ALA A 78 -16.67 18.40 10.31
C ALA A 78 -16.43 16.98 10.87
N LYS A 79 -15.71 16.85 11.98
CA LYS A 79 -15.59 15.60 12.74
C LYS A 79 -16.90 15.22 13.44
N LYS A 80 -17.55 16.15 14.16
CA LYS A 80 -18.88 15.93 14.76
C LYS A 80 -19.93 15.57 13.68
N ASP A 81 -19.93 16.23 12.54
CA ASP A 81 -20.87 15.97 11.43
C ASP A 81 -20.68 14.58 10.82
N ARG A 82 -19.44 14.16 10.55
CA ARG A 82 -19.12 12.80 10.08
C ARG A 82 -19.46 11.72 11.12
N GLN A 83 -19.33 12.01 12.41
CA GLN A 83 -19.83 11.12 13.47
C GLN A 83 -21.37 11.07 13.46
N ARG A 84 -22.06 12.20 13.28
CA ARG A 84 -23.53 12.26 13.20
C ARG A 84 -24.10 11.49 12.00
N GLN A 85 -23.48 11.58 10.83
CA GLN A 85 -23.85 10.79 9.65
C GLN A 85 -23.69 9.28 9.90
N ARG A 86 -22.59 8.86 10.53
CA ARG A 86 -22.35 7.45 10.91
C ARG A 86 -23.29 6.96 12.04
N ARG A 87 -23.73 7.84 12.93
CA ARG A 87 -24.77 7.56 13.94
C ARG A 87 -26.13 7.33 13.25
N GLN A 88 -26.51 8.19 12.30
CA GLN A 88 -27.78 8.09 11.57
C GLN A 88 -27.89 6.78 10.78
N ALA A 89 -26.92 6.47 9.92
CA ALA A 89 -26.93 5.24 9.11
C ALA A 89 -26.97 3.95 9.96
N ARG A 90 -26.53 4.01 11.24
CA ARG A 90 -26.62 2.90 12.18
C ARG A 90 -28.01 2.81 12.84
N TYR A 91 -28.67 3.93 13.10
CA TYR A 91 -30.08 3.98 13.52
C TYR A 91 -30.99 3.43 12.43
N ASP A 92 -30.81 3.86 11.18
CA ASP A 92 -31.65 3.44 10.04
C ASP A 92 -31.61 1.91 9.85
N LEU A 93 -30.41 1.32 9.86
CA LEU A 93 -30.20 -0.13 9.75
C LEU A 93 -30.81 -0.92 10.92
N ILE A 94 -30.70 -0.43 12.16
CA ILE A 94 -31.31 -1.08 13.32
C ILE A 94 -32.85 -1.02 13.23
N LYS A 95 -33.41 0.10 12.76
CA LYS A 95 -34.86 0.23 12.54
C LYS A 95 -35.34 -0.72 11.44
N GLU A 96 -34.62 -0.87 10.34
CA GLU A 96 -34.97 -1.82 9.27
C GLU A 96 -34.98 -3.28 9.77
N ILE A 97 -33.95 -3.70 10.53
CA ILE A 97 -33.88 -5.06 11.09
C ILE A 97 -35.06 -5.32 12.04
N VAL A 98 -35.35 -4.38 12.95
CA VAL A 98 -36.47 -4.52 13.89
C VAL A 98 -37.83 -4.54 13.18
N LEU A 99 -38.02 -3.78 12.10
CA LEU A 99 -39.25 -3.79 11.32
C LEU A 99 -39.46 -5.12 10.58
N LYS A 100 -38.41 -5.70 9.96
CA LYS A 100 -38.51 -7.04 9.34
C LYS A 100 -38.89 -8.12 10.36
N MET A 101 -38.32 -8.08 11.56
CA MET A 101 -38.70 -9.00 12.65
C MET A 101 -40.16 -8.83 13.13
N VAL A 102 -40.81 -7.68 12.85
CA VAL A 102 -42.24 -7.46 13.12
C VAL A 102 -43.10 -8.00 11.97
N GLU A 103 -42.71 -7.77 10.71
CA GLU A 103 -43.43 -8.26 9.52
C GLU A 103 -43.45 -9.80 9.45
N GLU A 104 -42.31 -10.46 9.74
CA GLU A 104 -42.17 -11.92 9.62
C GLU A 104 -42.93 -12.73 10.70
N ARG A 105 -43.27 -12.13 11.85
CA ARG A 105 -43.76 -12.86 13.04
C ARG A 105 -45.05 -12.33 13.66
N GLY A 106 -45.52 -11.16 13.22
CA GLY A 106 -46.74 -10.53 13.71
C GLY A 106 -46.62 -9.91 15.10
N VAL A 107 -47.42 -8.87 15.35
CA VAL A 107 -47.36 -8.06 16.60
C VAL A 107 -47.82 -8.85 17.83
N GLU A 108 -48.67 -9.87 17.64
CA GLU A 108 -49.27 -10.64 18.75
C GLU A 108 -48.23 -11.49 19.49
N ALA A 109 -47.30 -12.13 18.76
CA ALA A 109 -46.16 -12.85 19.33
C ALA A 109 -45.16 -11.94 20.07
N ILE A 110 -45.19 -10.63 19.81
CA ILE A 110 -44.25 -9.63 20.34
C ILE A 110 -44.69 -9.13 21.73
N LEU A 111 -45.97 -9.26 22.07
CA LEU A 111 -46.57 -8.85 23.35
C LEU A 111 -46.81 -10.00 24.35
N GLY A 112 -46.68 -11.26 23.93
CA GLY A 112 -46.70 -12.42 24.84
C GLY A 112 -48.07 -12.83 25.38
N VAL A 113 -49.16 -12.48 24.69
CA VAL A 113 -50.53 -12.91 25.06
C VAL A 113 -50.89 -14.18 24.28
N SER A 114 -51.04 -15.31 24.98
CA SER A 114 -51.43 -16.58 24.35
C SER A 114 -52.94 -16.63 24.10
N PRO A 115 -53.41 -16.98 22.88
CA PRO A 115 -54.84 -17.07 22.56
C PRO A 115 -55.43 -18.44 22.96
N ASP A 116 -55.38 -18.78 24.25
CA ASP A 116 -55.95 -20.04 24.73
C ASP A 116 -57.49 -19.98 24.79
N LYS A 117 -58.14 -20.83 23.98
CA LYS A 117 -59.60 -20.97 23.90
C LYS A 117 -59.97 -22.45 23.92
N SER A 118 -60.25 -22.97 25.11
CA SER A 118 -61.12 -24.14 25.24
C SER A 118 -61.98 -24.08 26.51
N ILE A 119 -63.24 -24.51 26.36
CA ILE A 119 -64.19 -24.89 27.41
C ILE A 119 -64.71 -23.76 28.33
N ILE A 120 -66.00 -23.43 28.12
CA ILE A 120 -66.89 -22.86 29.14
C ILE A 120 -68.00 -23.90 29.41
N PRO A 121 -68.34 -24.17 30.68
CA PRO A 121 -69.71 -24.45 31.09
C PRO A 121 -70.29 -23.26 31.87
N GLU A 122 -71.62 -23.09 31.83
CA GLU A 122 -72.29 -21.82 32.15
C GLU A 122 -72.58 -21.62 33.65
N SER A 123 -72.28 -20.42 34.19
CA SER A 123 -73.19 -19.71 35.11
C SER A 123 -72.82 -18.22 35.33
N SER A 124 -73.68 -17.31 34.83
CA SER A 124 -73.98 -15.95 35.33
C SER A 124 -72.86 -14.94 35.73
N GLN A 125 -72.68 -13.91 34.88
CA GLN A 125 -72.58 -12.44 35.18
C GLN A 125 -71.52 -11.93 36.21
N ALA A 126 -70.81 -10.79 36.04
CA ALA A 126 -70.99 -9.60 35.18
C ALA A 126 -69.58 -9.02 34.75
N PRO A 127 -69.46 -7.89 34.01
CA PRO A 127 -68.30 -7.62 33.15
C PRO A 127 -67.10 -6.89 33.80
N ALA A 128 -65.93 -7.09 33.21
CA ALA A 128 -64.76 -6.20 33.27
C ALA A 128 -64.47 -5.62 31.87
N ALA A 129 -63.87 -4.42 31.80
CA ALA A 129 -63.72 -3.67 30.55
C ALA A 129 -62.56 -4.18 29.67
N PRO A 130 -62.66 -4.05 28.32
CA PRO A 130 -61.57 -4.41 27.41
C PRO A 130 -60.39 -3.45 27.53
N VAL A 131 -59.18 -4.00 27.69
CA VAL A 131 -57.93 -3.25 27.58
C VAL A 131 -57.61 -3.06 26.10
N LEU A 132 -57.46 -1.81 25.66
CA LEU A 132 -57.05 -1.47 24.30
C LEU A 132 -55.55 -1.79 24.09
N PRO A 133 -55.13 -2.21 22.87
CA PRO A 133 -53.72 -2.36 22.55
C PRO A 133 -53.01 -0.98 22.56
N PRO A 134 -51.71 -0.93 22.91
CA PRO A 134 -50.95 0.31 22.92
C PRO A 134 -50.77 0.91 21.52
N ASP A 135 -50.76 2.24 21.44
CA ASP A 135 -50.59 2.98 20.19
C ASP A 135 -49.19 2.72 19.59
N PRO A 136 -49.07 2.28 18.32
CA PRO A 136 -47.79 2.17 17.62
C PRO A 136 -46.95 3.46 17.65
N ALA A 137 -47.59 4.63 17.66
CA ALA A 137 -46.89 5.91 17.78
C ALA A 137 -46.24 6.10 19.16
N GLU A 138 -46.82 5.56 20.24
CA GLU A 138 -46.21 5.57 21.56
C GLU A 138 -45.04 4.57 21.65
N ILE A 139 -45.10 3.43 20.96
CA ILE A 139 -43.99 2.49 20.88
C ILE A 139 -42.79 3.10 20.13
N ASP A 140 -43.00 3.71 18.96
CA ASP A 140 -41.91 4.37 18.20
C ASP A 140 -41.38 5.61 18.94
N ARG A 141 -42.23 6.31 19.72
CA ARG A 141 -41.81 7.37 20.65
C ARG A 141 -40.91 6.83 21.76
N LEU A 142 -41.31 5.78 22.48
CA LEU A 142 -40.53 5.20 23.58
C LEU A 142 -39.17 4.65 23.11
N LEU A 143 -39.13 3.98 21.94
CA LEU A 143 -37.89 3.58 21.29
C LEU A 143 -37.02 4.80 20.92
N GLY A 144 -37.62 5.84 20.34
CA GLY A 144 -36.91 7.07 19.99
C GLY A 144 -36.38 7.85 21.20
N ASP A 145 -37.11 7.86 22.31
CA ASP A 145 -36.74 8.53 23.56
C ASP A 145 -35.60 7.76 24.28
N PHE A 146 -35.68 6.43 24.35
CA PHE A 146 -34.64 5.56 24.93
C PHE A 146 -33.34 5.56 24.12
N ILE A 147 -33.43 5.58 22.79
CA ILE A 147 -32.24 5.70 21.92
C ILE A 147 -31.58 7.08 22.08
N ARG A 148 -32.36 8.14 22.38
CA ARG A 148 -31.80 9.47 22.68
C ARG A 148 -31.05 9.49 24.01
N SER A 149 -31.59 8.92 25.10
CA SER A 149 -30.85 8.86 26.37
C SER A 149 -29.54 8.08 26.28
N LEU A 150 -29.49 7.01 25.47
CA LEU A 150 -28.26 6.26 25.19
C LEU A 150 -27.22 7.05 24.35
N ILE A 151 -27.62 8.13 23.67
CA ILE A 151 -26.71 9.03 22.94
C ILE A 151 -26.16 10.10 23.88
N ASP A 152 -27.02 10.68 24.73
CA ASP A 152 -26.63 11.77 25.63
C ASP A 152 -25.62 11.30 26.72
N GLU A 153 -25.72 10.04 27.19
CA GLU A 153 -24.72 9.43 28.09
C GLU A 153 -23.35 9.16 27.45
N ASP A 154 -23.27 8.99 26.13
CA ASP A 154 -22.01 8.75 25.40
C ASP A 154 -21.25 10.07 25.14
N GLU A 155 -21.97 11.21 25.15
CA GLU A 155 -21.35 12.54 25.09
C GLU A 155 -20.83 12.99 26.47
N SER A 156 -21.51 12.64 27.57
CA SER A 156 -21.05 12.99 28.94
C SER A 156 -19.81 12.24 29.44
N HIS A 157 -19.44 11.13 28.76
CA HIS A 157 -18.22 10.36 29.05
C HIS A 157 -17.04 10.68 28.11
N SER A 158 -17.20 11.68 27.23
CA SER A 158 -16.08 12.31 26.52
C SER A 158 -15.59 13.53 27.32
N PRO A 159 -14.29 13.69 27.60
CA PRO A 159 -13.80 14.88 28.29
C PRO A 159 -13.95 16.11 27.38
N GLU A 160 -14.80 17.06 27.78
CA GLU A 160 -14.66 18.47 27.41
C GLU A 160 -14.09 19.23 28.61
N ASP A 161 -13.13 20.12 28.36
CA ASP A 161 -12.34 20.77 29.39
C ASP A 161 -13.21 21.75 30.21
N SER A 162 -13.33 21.51 31.52
CA SER A 162 -14.19 22.28 32.42
C SER A 162 -13.42 23.34 33.21
N ASP A 163 -13.11 24.47 32.56
CA ASP A 163 -12.72 25.69 33.28
C ASP A 163 -13.94 26.24 34.05
N SER A 164 -13.90 26.16 35.39
CA SER A 164 -14.94 26.70 36.26
C SER A 164 -14.34 27.51 37.41
N ASP A 165 -14.34 28.83 37.30
CA ASP A 165 -13.98 29.74 38.38
C ASP A 165 -14.93 29.62 39.58
N SER A 166 -14.40 29.24 40.75
CA SER A 166 -15.09 29.44 42.03
C SER A 166 -14.08 29.73 43.14
N ALA A 167 -14.03 31.00 43.58
CA ALA A 167 -13.09 31.44 44.61
C ALA A 167 -13.64 31.25 46.03
N SER A 168 -12.89 30.57 46.89
CA SER A 168 -13.05 30.63 48.35
C SER A 168 -11.71 30.47 49.06
N SER A 169 -11.41 31.37 50.00
CA SER A 169 -10.16 31.45 50.76
C SER A 169 -9.97 30.32 51.77
N THR A 170 -8.72 29.87 52.01
CA THR A 170 -7.89 30.28 53.19
C THR A 170 -6.55 29.55 53.26
N GLY A 171 -5.48 30.22 53.71
CA GLY A 171 -4.45 29.59 54.57
C GLY A 171 -3.08 29.22 53.96
N SER A 172 -2.13 30.15 54.03
CA SER A 172 -0.69 29.98 54.35
C SER A 172 0.14 28.81 53.77
N ALA A 173 1.13 29.15 52.94
CA ALA A 173 2.50 28.62 52.99
C ALA A 173 3.47 29.62 52.33
N ASP A 174 4.77 29.56 52.68
CA ASP A 174 5.78 30.55 52.30
C ASP A 174 6.49 30.31 50.94
N GLU A 175 7.27 31.32 50.58
CA GLU A 175 8.20 31.47 49.45
C GLU A 175 8.99 30.20 49.04
N THR A 176 9.09 29.95 47.72
CA THR A 176 10.35 30.19 46.97
C THR A 176 10.15 30.10 45.46
N ASP A 177 11.08 30.70 44.70
CA ASP A 177 10.95 30.99 43.27
C ASP A 177 11.71 29.99 42.36
N SER A 178 11.12 29.65 41.21
CA SER A 178 11.75 28.97 40.06
C SER A 178 10.82 29.03 38.84
N GLN A 179 11.33 29.53 37.71
CA GLN A 179 10.56 29.72 36.47
C GLN A 179 10.41 28.40 35.66
N PRO A 180 9.38 28.27 34.81
CA PRO A 180 9.24 27.13 33.91
C PRO A 180 10.09 27.29 32.63
N ASP A 181 10.79 26.22 32.23
CA ASP A 181 11.52 26.14 30.96
C ASP A 181 10.58 26.06 29.73
N GLU A 182 10.99 26.66 28.62
CA GLU A 182 10.33 26.57 27.32
C GLU A 182 10.61 25.23 26.59
N PRO A 183 9.72 24.74 25.71
CA PRO A 183 9.90 23.45 25.04
C PRO A 183 10.97 23.49 23.92
N GLU A 184 11.93 22.56 23.97
CA GLU A 184 12.99 22.41 22.95
C GLU A 184 12.43 22.12 21.53
N PRO A 185 12.98 22.76 20.47
CA PRO A 185 12.60 22.50 19.09
C PRO A 185 13.21 21.19 18.54
N ILE A 186 12.55 20.60 17.55
CA ILE A 186 13.07 19.44 16.81
C ILE A 186 14.13 19.92 15.80
N ILE A 187 15.36 19.42 15.93
CA ILE A 187 16.50 19.79 15.07
C ILE A 187 16.66 18.77 13.94
N ASP A 188 16.54 19.25 12.70
CA ASP A 188 17.08 18.59 11.51
C ASP A 188 18.62 18.60 11.55
N SER A 189 19.26 17.52 11.11
CA SER A 189 20.72 17.46 11.02
C SER A 189 21.19 16.52 9.91
N ASP A 190 21.42 17.08 8.72
CA ASP A 190 22.14 16.45 7.61
C ASP A 190 23.01 17.51 6.89
N GLU A 191 23.74 18.31 7.68
CA GLU A 191 24.74 19.28 7.20
C GLU A 191 25.91 19.41 8.21
N ASP A 192 27.14 19.55 7.71
CA ASP A 192 28.37 19.34 8.51
C ASP A 192 28.84 20.58 9.29
N GLN A 193 29.04 20.45 10.60
CA GLN A 193 29.91 21.34 11.39
C GLN A 193 30.30 20.72 12.75
N GLU A 194 31.51 20.14 12.85
CA GLU A 194 32.23 20.02 14.13
C GLU A 194 33.58 20.74 14.00
N SER A 195 33.84 21.66 14.94
CA SER A 195 35.01 22.54 14.92
C SER A 195 36.22 21.91 15.61
N SER A 196 37.37 21.95 14.94
CA SER A 196 38.65 21.49 15.49
C SER A 196 39.19 22.41 16.60
N ALA A 197 39.33 21.89 17.83
CA ALA A 197 40.11 22.51 18.89
C ALA A 197 40.65 21.47 19.90
N SER A 198 41.77 21.80 20.56
CA SER A 198 42.34 21.12 21.73
C SER A 198 43.18 19.84 21.53
N LEU A 199 44.21 19.90 20.68
CA LEU A 199 45.52 19.31 21.00
C LEU A 199 46.64 20.30 20.60
N ASN A 200 47.27 20.92 21.61
CA ASN A 200 48.48 21.72 21.47
C ASN A 200 49.63 21.05 22.23
N ASN A 201 50.86 21.45 21.91
CA ASN A 201 52.13 21.06 22.53
C ASN A 201 52.63 19.65 22.17
N LEU A 202 53.44 19.57 21.11
CA LEU A 202 54.88 19.31 21.27
C LEU A 202 55.64 19.97 20.09
N GLU A 203 56.95 20.13 20.25
CA GLU A 203 57.74 21.24 19.68
C GLU A 203 58.17 21.08 18.20
N GLU A 204 58.65 22.19 17.64
CA GLU A 204 59.11 22.35 16.24
C GLU A 204 60.55 21.86 16.02
N ASP A 205 60.89 21.44 14.80
CA ASP A 205 62.17 21.78 14.18
C ASP A 205 62.02 21.78 12.63
N PRO A 206 62.42 22.85 11.88
CA PRO A 206 62.03 23.00 10.47
C PRO A 206 63.19 22.75 9.48
N ASN A 207 63.00 21.85 8.51
CA ASN A 207 63.77 21.92 7.26
C ASN A 207 63.17 21.16 6.06
N SER A 208 62.47 21.89 5.19
CA SER A 208 62.82 22.05 3.77
C SER A 208 61.62 22.63 3.00
N SER A 209 61.89 23.62 2.15
CA SER A 209 60.92 24.12 1.18
C SER A 209 61.27 23.58 -0.20
N PHE A 210 60.27 23.16 -0.97
CA PHE A 210 60.38 23.13 -2.42
C PHE A 210 59.01 23.35 -3.07
N VAL A 211 59.00 24.18 -4.10
CA VAL A 211 57.84 24.52 -4.94
C VAL A 211 58.13 23.98 -6.34
N MET A 212 57.17 23.31 -6.98
CA MET A 212 57.06 23.28 -8.44
C MET A 212 55.63 22.98 -8.92
N ASP A 213 55.14 23.90 -9.75
CA ASP A 213 54.18 23.73 -10.84
C ASP A 213 54.87 24.32 -12.10
N PRO A 214 54.41 24.08 -13.34
CA PRO A 214 54.08 22.80 -13.95
C PRO A 214 54.83 22.64 -15.31
N ILE A 215 54.69 21.51 -16.03
CA ILE A 215 55.15 21.40 -17.42
C ILE A 215 54.08 20.84 -18.34
N ILE A 216 53.63 21.67 -19.29
CA ILE A 216 52.81 21.32 -20.45
C ILE A 216 53.71 20.78 -21.58
N LYS A 217 53.24 19.80 -22.36
CA LYS A 217 53.77 19.55 -23.71
C LYS A 217 52.75 18.94 -24.69
N ASN A 218 52.21 19.83 -25.53
CA ASN A 218 51.77 19.71 -26.93
C ASN A 218 51.44 18.33 -27.53
N GLY A 219 50.30 18.24 -28.24
CA GLY A 219 50.07 17.18 -29.23
C GLY A 219 48.64 17.07 -29.77
N GLU A 220 48.18 18.02 -30.59
CA GLU A 220 46.97 17.81 -31.41
C GLU A 220 47.31 16.99 -32.66
N PHE A 221 46.48 16.00 -33.00
CA PHE A 221 46.12 15.69 -34.39
C PHE A 221 44.79 14.93 -34.46
N ASP A 222 44.09 15.04 -35.59
CA ASP A 222 42.67 14.68 -35.76
C ASP A 222 42.45 13.63 -36.88
N GLN A 223 41.24 13.06 -36.94
CA GLN A 223 40.64 12.26 -38.01
C GLN A 223 41.35 10.94 -38.43
N SER A 224 40.72 9.79 -38.15
CA SER A 224 39.86 9.15 -39.19
C SER A 224 39.12 7.88 -38.73
N ARG A 225 37.87 7.76 -39.20
CA ARG A 225 36.93 6.63 -39.09
C ARG A 225 37.36 5.37 -39.87
N ILE A 226 36.86 4.18 -39.45
CA ILE A 226 36.02 3.17 -40.18
C ILE A 226 36.32 1.66 -39.88
N TYR A 227 35.33 0.99 -39.26
CA TYR A 227 34.80 -0.39 -39.43
C TYR A 227 35.58 -1.68 -39.00
N GLU A 228 34.83 -2.55 -38.29
CA GLU A 228 34.72 -4.04 -38.39
C GLU A 228 35.95 -4.95 -38.07
N TYR A 229 35.82 -6.22 -37.61
CA TYR A 229 34.69 -7.09 -37.21
C TYR A 229 35.19 -8.17 -36.19
N ALA A 230 34.33 -8.66 -35.28
CA ALA A 230 34.38 -9.94 -34.52
C ALA A 230 35.61 -10.35 -33.67
N GLY A 231 35.34 -11.06 -32.56
CA GLY A 231 36.33 -11.76 -31.73
C GLY A 231 35.69 -12.34 -30.45
N ASP A 232 35.93 -13.63 -30.16
CA ASP A 232 35.13 -14.42 -29.22
C ASP A 232 35.50 -14.32 -27.73
N SER A 233 34.61 -14.88 -26.91
CA SER A 233 34.69 -15.01 -25.45
C SER A 233 35.87 -15.83 -24.92
N SER A 234 36.50 -15.39 -23.83
CA SER A 234 36.59 -16.18 -22.58
C SER A 234 37.30 -15.41 -21.46
N MET A 235 36.60 -15.15 -20.36
CA MET A 235 37.24 -14.88 -19.05
C MET A 235 36.32 -15.24 -17.86
N ALA A 236 35.49 -16.27 -18.02
CA ALA A 236 34.62 -16.80 -16.96
C ALA A 236 35.19 -18.06 -16.27
N ASP A 237 35.94 -18.89 -17.02
CA ASP A 237 36.40 -20.22 -16.55
C ASP A 237 37.66 -20.21 -15.65
N MET A 238 38.19 -19.04 -15.28
CA MET A 238 39.44 -18.93 -14.51
C MET A 238 39.28 -18.62 -13.01
N VAL A 239 38.08 -18.81 -12.45
CA VAL A 239 37.82 -18.68 -11.00
C VAL A 239 37.31 -19.97 -10.36
N SER A 240 36.50 -20.78 -11.06
CA SER A 240 35.90 -22.02 -10.52
C SER A 240 36.84 -23.22 -10.35
N GLN A 241 38.17 -23.04 -10.45
CA GLN A 241 39.17 -24.11 -10.19
C GLN A 241 40.16 -23.79 -9.05
N LEU A 242 39.82 -22.86 -8.15
CA LEU A 242 40.60 -22.59 -6.93
C LEU A 242 39.82 -22.74 -5.60
N GLU A 243 38.58 -23.23 -5.63
CA GLU A 243 37.78 -23.48 -4.42
C GLU A 243 37.76 -24.97 -3.98
N ILE A 244 38.44 -25.87 -4.68
CA ILE A 244 38.51 -27.31 -4.36
C ILE A 244 39.96 -27.76 -4.08
N SER A 245 40.62 -27.14 -3.09
CA SER A 245 41.85 -27.65 -2.42
C SER A 245 42.24 -26.83 -1.17
N LEU A 246 41.40 -26.82 -0.13
CA LEU A 246 41.80 -26.31 1.21
C LEU A 246 40.90 -26.79 2.37
N ALA A 247 40.31 -27.98 2.25
CA ALA A 247 39.39 -28.56 3.25
C ALA A 247 39.98 -29.77 4.03
N GLU A 248 41.16 -30.28 3.65
CA GLU A 248 41.85 -31.36 4.35
C GLU A 248 43.29 -30.94 4.69
N LEU A 249 43.52 -30.50 5.93
CA LEU A 249 44.76 -30.65 6.72
C LEU A 249 44.63 -29.91 8.07
N SER A 250 45.37 -30.38 9.09
CA SER A 250 45.54 -29.77 10.42
C SER A 250 44.46 -30.04 11.50
N MET A 251 44.34 -31.30 11.93
CA MET A 251 44.07 -31.65 13.33
C MET A 251 44.78 -32.97 13.68
N GLN A 252 45.96 -32.90 14.33
CA GLN A 252 46.49 -33.77 15.41
C GLN A 252 48.03 -33.89 15.39
N ASP A 253 48.66 -33.43 16.47
CA ASP A 253 49.86 -34.06 17.06
C ASP A 253 49.38 -34.87 18.27
N GLY A 254 49.83 -36.13 18.46
CA GLY A 254 49.26 -36.98 19.52
C GLY A 254 49.71 -38.45 19.61
N GLU A 255 51.02 -38.72 19.58
CA GLU A 255 51.68 -39.95 20.09
C GLU A 255 51.40 -41.34 19.45
N HIS A 256 52.40 -41.83 18.71
CA HIS A 256 53.02 -43.17 18.77
C HIS A 256 52.20 -44.48 18.63
N GLY A 257 52.42 -45.19 17.51
CA GLY A 257 52.25 -46.65 17.37
C GLY A 257 52.72 -47.18 16.00
N THR A 258 53.70 -48.10 15.94
CA THR A 258 54.36 -48.57 14.71
C THR A 258 53.72 -49.82 14.05
N PRO A 259 53.98 -50.09 12.74
CA PRO A 259 53.32 -51.12 11.90
C PRO A 259 54.16 -52.43 11.81
N PRO A 260 54.18 -53.30 10.74
CA PRO A 260 54.12 -53.12 9.26
C PRO A 260 52.76 -53.64 8.67
N GLU A 261 52.49 -54.11 7.43
CA GLU A 261 53.17 -54.64 6.19
C GLU A 261 52.23 -54.36 4.96
N LEU A 262 52.57 -54.42 3.65
CA LEU A 262 53.81 -54.47 2.82
C LEU A 262 53.50 -54.07 1.33
N GLU A 263 54.57 -54.01 0.51
CA GLU A 263 54.78 -54.06 -0.98
C GLU A 263 53.59 -54.23 -1.99
N VAL A 264 53.46 -53.49 -3.13
CA VAL A 264 54.29 -53.28 -4.37
C VAL A 264 54.02 -54.38 -5.46
N THR A 265 53.83 -54.21 -6.80
CA THR A 265 54.28 -53.24 -7.87
C THR A 265 53.32 -53.20 -9.12
N GLU A 266 53.22 -52.05 -9.85
CA GLU A 266 53.29 -51.81 -11.35
C GLU A 266 52.61 -52.70 -12.46
N PRO A 267 52.62 -52.35 -13.80
CA PRO A 267 52.81 -51.07 -14.56
C PRO A 267 51.94 -50.82 -15.87
N THR A 268 52.21 -49.72 -16.60
CA THR A 268 51.96 -49.37 -18.06
C THR A 268 50.57 -48.89 -18.57
N GLY A 269 50.52 -48.04 -19.65
CA GLY A 269 49.25 -47.49 -20.22
C GLY A 269 49.24 -46.73 -21.58
N ASP A 270 49.80 -45.50 -21.67
CA ASP A 270 50.13 -44.64 -22.86
C ASP A 270 49.08 -44.23 -23.98
N TYR A 271 49.15 -42.95 -24.45
CA TYR A 271 48.53 -42.28 -25.66
C TYR A 271 46.97 -42.22 -25.87
N SER A 272 46.33 -41.32 -26.67
CA SER A 272 46.59 -39.89 -27.07
C SER A 272 45.44 -39.19 -27.87
N PHE A 273 45.29 -37.85 -27.69
CA PHE A 273 44.92 -36.74 -28.64
C PHE A 273 43.67 -36.67 -29.59
N LEU A 274 42.93 -35.56 -29.44
CA LEU A 274 42.46 -34.53 -30.44
C LEU A 274 41.31 -34.76 -31.49
N ARG A 275 40.23 -33.97 -31.33
CA ARG A 275 39.81 -32.79 -32.18
C ARG A 275 38.48 -32.73 -32.96
N ASP A 276 37.86 -31.55 -32.78
CA ASP A 276 37.15 -30.64 -33.71
C ASP A 276 35.72 -30.88 -34.26
N SER A 277 35.03 -29.73 -34.34
CA SER A 277 33.68 -29.36 -34.81
C SER A 277 33.54 -29.43 -36.38
N PRO A 278 32.48 -28.92 -37.10
CA PRO A 278 31.46 -27.94 -36.69
C PRO A 278 30.02 -27.99 -37.30
N SER A 279 29.17 -27.11 -36.73
CA SER A 279 28.12 -26.24 -37.32
C SER A 279 27.25 -26.59 -38.56
N ALA A 280 25.99 -26.17 -38.45
CA ALA A 280 25.21 -25.33 -39.40
C ALA A 280 24.06 -25.93 -40.25
N SER A 281 22.86 -25.38 -39.98
CA SER A 281 21.89 -24.78 -40.93
C SER A 281 21.01 -25.60 -41.89
N ASP A 282 19.72 -25.24 -41.84
CA ASP A 282 18.86 -24.78 -42.96
C ASP A 282 17.67 -25.68 -43.45
N ARG A 283 16.48 -25.06 -43.38
CA ARG A 283 15.35 -25.07 -44.34
C ARG A 283 14.50 -26.32 -44.70
N THR A 284 13.19 -26.08 -44.55
CA THR A 284 12.08 -26.30 -45.51
C THR A 284 11.32 -27.64 -45.64
N THR A 285 10.03 -27.44 -46.00
CA THR A 285 9.09 -28.33 -46.71
C THR A 285 8.40 -29.50 -46.00
N THR A 286 7.10 -29.30 -45.79
CA THR A 286 6.02 -30.30 -45.86
C THR A 286 5.86 -30.89 -47.28
N PRO A 287 5.03 -31.93 -47.49
CA PRO A 287 4.58 -33.02 -46.58
C PRO A 287 4.90 -34.41 -47.20
N PRO A 288 4.19 -35.48 -46.82
CA PRO A 288 3.20 -35.96 -47.79
C PRO A 288 1.80 -36.27 -47.21
N HIS A 289 0.77 -35.96 -47.99
CA HIS A 289 -0.61 -36.46 -47.83
C HIS A 289 -0.76 -37.87 -48.45
N PHE A 290 -2.02 -38.33 -48.45
CA PHE A 290 -2.72 -39.29 -49.34
C PHE A 290 -3.15 -40.59 -48.64
N PHE A 291 -4.41 -41.07 -48.73
CA PHE A 291 -5.74 -40.56 -49.20
C PHE A 291 -6.73 -41.76 -49.00
N ASP A 292 -8.06 -41.71 -49.05
CA ASP A 292 -9.09 -40.66 -49.04
C ASP A 292 -10.43 -41.31 -48.58
N ASP A 293 -11.56 -40.65 -48.85
CA ASP A 293 -12.94 -41.16 -48.93
C ASP A 293 -13.71 -41.40 -47.60
N HIS A 294 -14.99 -40.99 -47.44
CA HIS A 294 -15.96 -40.43 -48.42
C HIS A 294 -16.99 -39.45 -47.77
N PHE A 295 -17.22 -38.33 -48.44
CA PHE A 295 -18.50 -37.61 -48.68
C PHE A 295 -19.43 -37.05 -47.57
N VAL A 296 -19.32 -35.72 -47.37
CA VAL A 296 -20.37 -34.67 -47.61
C VAL A 296 -21.63 -34.54 -46.73
N ASP A 297 -21.60 -33.45 -45.93
CA ASP A 297 -22.64 -32.44 -45.58
C ASP A 297 -23.82 -32.79 -44.64
N GLY A 298 -24.21 -31.82 -43.79
CA GLY A 298 -25.19 -32.01 -42.72
C GLY A 298 -25.33 -30.95 -41.60
N SER A 299 -25.14 -29.65 -41.88
CA SER A 299 -25.75 -28.51 -41.13
C SER A 299 -25.94 -28.55 -39.58
N ILE A 300 -25.18 -27.69 -38.87
CA ILE A 300 -25.57 -26.93 -37.64
C ILE A 300 -26.01 -27.72 -36.38
N ALA A 301 -25.18 -27.71 -35.32
CA ALA A 301 -25.57 -27.29 -33.96
C ALA A 301 -24.42 -27.30 -32.93
N SER A 302 -24.31 -26.24 -32.12
CA SER A 302 -23.78 -26.26 -30.75
C SER A 302 -25.00 -26.20 -29.77
N PRO A 303 -24.87 -26.32 -28.43
CA PRO A 303 -23.66 -26.37 -27.59
C PRO A 303 -23.76 -27.41 -26.43
N SER A 304 -23.08 -27.10 -25.31
CA SER A 304 -23.27 -27.63 -23.95
C SER A 304 -22.59 -28.97 -23.60
N ALA A 305 -21.47 -28.87 -22.88
CA ALA A 305 -21.05 -29.93 -21.96
C ALA A 305 -21.94 -29.90 -20.70
N THR A 306 -22.25 -31.06 -20.13
CA THR A 306 -23.07 -31.19 -18.93
C THR A 306 -22.28 -31.95 -17.86
N GLU A 307 -22.29 -31.47 -16.62
CA GLU A 307 -21.80 -32.24 -15.47
C GLU A 307 -22.72 -33.45 -15.25
N ILE A 308 -22.14 -34.63 -15.01
CA ILE A 308 -22.87 -35.77 -14.44
C ILE A 308 -22.05 -36.34 -13.29
N SER A 309 -22.75 -36.59 -12.20
CA SER A 309 -22.22 -37.14 -10.95
C SER A 309 -21.64 -38.55 -11.10
N LEU A 310 -20.69 -38.87 -10.23
CA LEU A 310 -20.44 -40.24 -9.80
C LEU A 310 -20.75 -40.34 -8.31
N ASP A 311 -21.48 -41.39 -7.94
CA ASP A 311 -21.92 -41.67 -6.59
C ASP A 311 -21.93 -43.19 -6.36
N ASN A 312 -21.87 -43.59 -5.09
CA ASN A 312 -22.06 -44.92 -4.53
C ASN A 312 -20.97 -46.01 -4.63
N THR A 313 -20.59 -46.42 -3.41
CA THR A 313 -20.35 -47.79 -2.92
C THR A 313 -19.03 -48.51 -3.16
N ALA A 314 -18.59 -49.21 -2.10
CA ALA A 314 -17.40 -50.04 -2.03
C ALA A 314 -17.79 -51.49 -1.69
N ASN A 315 -16.94 -52.47 -2.07
CA ASN A 315 -16.45 -53.47 -1.10
C ASN A 315 -15.29 -54.35 -1.61
N SER A 316 -14.75 -55.14 -0.66
CA SER A 316 -13.93 -56.37 -0.81
C SER A 316 -12.55 -56.30 -1.45
N ASP A 317 -11.54 -56.13 -0.58
CA ASP A 317 -10.32 -56.95 -0.40
C ASP A 317 -9.94 -58.01 -1.46
N SER A 318 -8.66 -57.99 -1.87
CA SER A 318 -7.78 -59.17 -1.75
C SER A 318 -6.30 -58.76 -1.90
N ASP A 319 -5.44 -59.15 -0.95
CA ASP A 319 -3.98 -58.96 -1.07
C ASP A 319 -3.37 -59.73 -2.24
N GLN A 320 -2.43 -59.12 -2.96
CA GLN A 320 -1.18 -59.81 -3.33
C GLN A 320 0.02 -58.86 -3.22
N ASN A 321 1.05 -59.31 -2.51
CA ASN A 321 2.29 -58.58 -2.28
C ASN A 321 3.36 -59.06 -3.29
N SER A 322 3.79 -58.19 -4.20
CA SER A 322 4.86 -58.48 -5.16
C SER A 322 5.94 -57.40 -5.13
N SER A 323 7.04 -57.67 -4.42
CA SER A 323 8.22 -56.82 -4.38
C SER A 323 8.97 -56.84 -5.71
N SER A 324 8.78 -55.82 -6.54
CA SER A 324 9.64 -55.53 -7.68
C SER A 324 10.55 -54.36 -7.36
N ASP A 325 11.85 -54.62 -7.16
CA ASP A 325 12.86 -53.58 -7.01
C ASP A 325 12.82 -52.64 -8.21
N SER A 326 12.25 -51.46 -7.98
CA SER A 326 12.28 -50.33 -8.90
C SER A 326 13.44 -49.43 -8.47
N PRO A 327 14.19 -48.82 -9.40
CA PRO A 327 15.32 -47.96 -9.03
C PRO A 327 14.85 -46.87 -8.06
N GLU A 328 15.60 -46.68 -6.96
CA GLU A 328 15.20 -45.82 -5.84
C GLU A 328 14.72 -44.45 -6.32
N HIS A 329 13.42 -44.19 -6.16
CA HIS A 329 12.81 -42.96 -6.65
C HIS A 329 13.21 -41.79 -5.74
N ILE A 330 14.32 -41.14 -6.07
CA ILE A 330 14.87 -39.98 -5.35
C ILE A 330 13.74 -38.96 -5.14
N PRO A 331 13.30 -38.71 -3.88
CA PRO A 331 12.11 -37.90 -3.65
C PRO A 331 12.28 -36.47 -4.14
N GLN A 332 11.35 -36.01 -4.96
CA GLN A 332 11.36 -34.66 -5.53
C GLN A 332 11.18 -33.58 -4.44
N PRO A 333 11.68 -32.34 -4.65
CA PRO A 333 11.38 -31.19 -3.82
C PRO A 333 9.89 -31.07 -3.46
N GLY A 334 9.57 -30.82 -2.19
CA GLY A 334 8.18 -30.65 -1.75
C GLY A 334 7.35 -31.95 -1.69
N ALA A 335 7.95 -33.14 -1.88
CA ALA A 335 7.25 -34.41 -1.84
C ALA A 335 6.61 -34.70 -0.46
N PRO A 336 5.40 -35.28 -0.43
CA PRO A 336 4.79 -35.74 0.82
C PRO A 336 5.51 -36.98 1.37
N ILE A 337 5.62 -37.06 2.69
CA ILE A 337 6.07 -38.26 3.42
C ILE A 337 4.89 -39.07 4.00
N GLY A 338 3.66 -38.57 3.81
CA GLY A 338 2.42 -39.22 4.20
C GLY A 338 1.21 -38.31 3.96
N GLU A 339 0.01 -38.84 4.17
CA GLU A 339 -1.24 -38.07 4.15
C GLU A 339 -1.73 -37.81 5.59
N CYS A 340 -2.48 -36.73 5.80
CA CYS A 340 -3.10 -36.38 7.08
C CYS A 340 -4.51 -35.82 6.87
N LEU A 341 -5.43 -36.14 7.77
CA LEU A 341 -6.75 -35.51 7.76
C LEU A 341 -6.58 -33.99 8.04
N PRO A 342 -7.11 -33.08 7.20
CA PRO A 342 -6.95 -31.64 7.37
C PRO A 342 -7.50 -31.11 8.70
N LEU A 343 -7.03 -29.95 9.15
CA LEU A 343 -7.30 -29.45 10.50
C LEU A 343 -8.79 -29.19 10.75
N LEU A 344 -9.53 -28.64 9.79
CA LEU A 344 -10.99 -28.46 9.94
C LEU A 344 -11.73 -29.81 9.98
N HIS A 345 -11.28 -30.79 9.19
CA HIS A 345 -11.84 -32.15 9.20
C HIS A 345 -11.58 -32.88 10.52
N ARG A 346 -10.35 -32.81 11.07
CA ARG A 346 -9.99 -33.39 12.39
C ARG A 346 -10.86 -32.79 13.49
N LEU A 347 -10.95 -31.46 13.53
CA LEU A 347 -11.79 -30.76 14.50
C LEU A 347 -13.27 -31.17 14.40
N HIS A 348 -13.81 -31.33 13.19
CA HIS A 348 -15.19 -31.76 13.01
C HIS A 348 -15.42 -33.18 13.51
N GLN A 349 -14.47 -34.09 13.25
CA GLN A 349 -14.53 -35.47 13.72
C GLN A 349 -14.49 -35.53 15.26
N GLU A 350 -13.56 -34.82 15.89
CA GLU A 350 -13.46 -34.71 17.36
C GLU A 350 -14.75 -34.19 17.98
N ARG A 351 -15.34 -33.12 17.42
CA ARG A 351 -16.57 -32.51 17.92
C ARG A 351 -17.80 -33.40 17.75
N THR A 352 -17.91 -34.07 16.60
CA THR A 352 -18.99 -35.03 16.32
C THR A 352 -18.90 -36.25 17.24
N GLN A 353 -17.68 -36.76 17.50
CA GLN A 353 -17.43 -37.82 18.49
C GLN A 353 -17.77 -37.38 19.92
N ALA A 354 -17.56 -36.11 20.25
CA ALA A 354 -17.97 -35.51 21.53
C ALA A 354 -19.48 -35.17 21.61
N GLY A 355 -20.26 -35.44 20.55
CA GLY A 355 -21.70 -35.13 20.51
C GLY A 355 -22.03 -33.64 20.43
N LEU A 356 -21.08 -32.79 20.02
CA LEU A 356 -21.23 -31.33 19.95
C LEU A 356 -21.68 -30.88 18.56
N THR A 357 -22.61 -29.93 18.51
CA THR A 357 -22.97 -29.26 17.24
C THR A 357 -21.78 -28.47 16.69
N PRO A 358 -21.68 -28.19 15.37
CA PRO A 358 -20.60 -27.36 14.84
C PRO A 358 -20.54 -25.95 15.46
N ALA A 359 -21.67 -25.36 15.88
CA ALA A 359 -21.72 -24.04 16.51
C ALA A 359 -21.27 -23.97 17.98
N HIS A 360 -21.20 -25.09 18.71
CA HIS A 360 -20.85 -25.11 20.15
C HIS A 360 -19.47 -24.42 20.42
N PRO A 361 -19.36 -23.50 21.39
CA PRO A 361 -20.21 -23.34 22.57
C PRO A 361 -21.43 -22.42 22.39
N PHE A 362 -21.65 -21.85 21.21
CA PHE A 362 -22.86 -21.08 20.91
C PHE A 362 -24.04 -22.01 20.60
N ALA A 363 -25.26 -21.52 20.80
CA ALA A 363 -26.49 -22.28 20.56
C ALA A 363 -26.66 -22.68 19.09
N ASP A 364 -26.36 -21.75 18.18
CA ASP A 364 -26.41 -21.91 16.74
C ASP A 364 -25.43 -20.94 16.04
N TRP A 365 -25.41 -20.92 14.70
CA TRP A 365 -24.56 -20.02 13.93
C TRP A 365 -25.05 -18.57 13.91
N LEU A 366 -26.32 -18.30 14.22
CA LEU A 366 -26.88 -16.94 14.30
C LEU A 366 -26.38 -16.22 15.57
N GLU A 367 -26.30 -16.94 16.69
CA GLU A 367 -25.64 -16.44 17.90
C GLU A 367 -24.14 -16.15 17.63
N PHE A 368 -23.44 -17.06 16.93
CA PHE A 368 -22.05 -16.80 16.55
C PHE A 368 -21.93 -15.58 15.62
N GLU A 369 -22.80 -15.40 14.64
CA GLU A 369 -22.78 -14.23 13.76
C GLU A 369 -22.91 -12.91 14.54
N PHE A 370 -23.83 -12.87 15.51
CA PHE A 370 -24.00 -11.71 16.41
C PHE A 370 -22.73 -11.46 17.24
N VAL A 371 -22.06 -12.51 17.73
CA VAL A 371 -20.77 -12.42 18.42
C VAL A 371 -19.67 -11.90 17.49
N LYS A 372 -19.50 -12.52 16.32
CA LYS A 372 -18.56 -12.12 15.27
C LYS A 372 -18.72 -10.65 14.92
N TRP A 373 -19.94 -10.17 14.71
CA TRP A 373 -20.23 -8.74 14.49
C TRP A 373 -19.75 -7.86 15.66
N MET A 374 -20.00 -8.24 16.91
CA MET A 374 -19.53 -7.48 18.08
C MET A 374 -18.00 -7.41 18.17
N ILE A 375 -17.29 -8.45 17.74
CA ILE A 375 -15.83 -8.51 17.74
C ILE A 375 -15.24 -7.76 16.53
N GLU A 376 -15.77 -7.96 15.33
CA GLU A 376 -15.33 -7.28 14.10
C GLU A 376 -15.51 -5.76 14.17
N ARG A 377 -16.56 -5.28 14.83
CA ARG A 377 -16.92 -3.85 14.92
C ARG A 377 -16.40 -3.14 16.17
N ASP A 378 -15.49 -3.76 16.93
CA ASP A 378 -14.86 -3.22 18.14
C ASP A 378 -15.84 -2.65 19.17
N ILE A 379 -16.97 -3.33 19.39
CA ILE A 379 -17.90 -2.92 20.45
C ILE A 379 -17.16 -3.02 21.80
N SER A 380 -17.07 -1.91 22.54
CA SER A 380 -16.35 -1.85 23.82
C SER A 380 -16.99 -2.77 24.85
N GLN A 381 -16.21 -3.27 25.83
CA GLN A 381 -16.71 -4.21 26.83
C GLN A 381 -17.94 -3.67 27.59
N GLY A 382 -17.93 -2.39 27.99
CA GLY A 382 -19.08 -1.73 28.61
C GLY A 382 -20.30 -1.61 27.68
N ASN A 383 -20.10 -1.39 26.38
CA ASN A 383 -21.20 -1.32 25.43
C ASN A 383 -21.73 -2.71 25.05
N ARG A 384 -20.92 -3.77 25.13
CA ARG A 384 -21.40 -5.17 25.05
C ARG A 384 -22.24 -5.52 26.28
N GLU A 385 -21.77 -5.16 27.47
CA GLU A 385 -22.49 -5.39 28.72
C GLU A 385 -23.85 -4.67 28.71
N ARG A 386 -23.87 -3.36 28.38
CA ARG A 386 -25.11 -2.59 28.16
C ARG A 386 -26.03 -3.22 27.10
N LEU A 387 -25.48 -3.70 25.98
CA LEU A 387 -26.24 -4.34 24.90
C LEU A 387 -26.92 -5.64 25.35
N LEU A 388 -26.21 -6.49 26.11
CA LEU A 388 -26.75 -7.75 26.64
C LEU A 388 -27.80 -7.53 27.74
N GLN A 389 -27.66 -6.43 28.50
CA GLN A 389 -28.63 -6.02 29.53
C GLN A 389 -29.88 -5.33 28.96
N LEU A 390 -29.95 -5.02 27.66
CA LEU A 390 -31.16 -4.44 27.07
C LEU A 390 -32.34 -5.42 27.21
N PRO A 391 -33.53 -4.98 27.70
CA PRO A 391 -34.68 -5.87 27.88
C PRO A 391 -35.10 -6.64 26.63
N ILE A 392 -34.93 -6.05 25.43
CA ILE A 392 -35.21 -6.73 24.17
C ILE A 392 -34.25 -7.90 23.89
N ILE A 393 -32.96 -7.77 24.22
CA ILE A 393 -31.96 -8.82 24.06
C ILE A 393 -32.17 -9.89 25.15
N ALA A 394 -32.20 -9.46 26.41
CA ALA A 394 -32.37 -10.35 27.57
C ALA A 394 -33.66 -11.20 27.50
N ALA A 395 -34.77 -10.65 27.02
CA ALA A 395 -36.04 -11.38 26.93
C ALA A 395 -36.24 -12.17 25.62
N ARG A 396 -35.66 -11.72 24.48
CA ARG A 396 -35.98 -12.31 23.16
C ARG A 396 -34.83 -13.03 22.47
N ALA A 397 -33.57 -12.62 22.68
CA ALA A 397 -32.44 -13.20 21.97
C ALA A 397 -32.00 -14.58 22.51
N ARG A 398 -32.36 -14.91 23.77
CA ARG A 398 -32.12 -16.23 24.42
C ARG A 398 -30.66 -16.71 24.35
N LEU A 399 -29.71 -15.78 24.39
CA LEU A 399 -28.28 -16.04 24.24
C LEU A 399 -27.74 -17.00 25.32
N SER A 400 -26.78 -17.83 24.95
CA SER A 400 -26.04 -18.73 25.86
C SER A 400 -25.22 -17.96 26.91
N PHE A 401 -24.93 -16.68 26.66
CA PHE A 401 -24.21 -15.78 27.55
C PHE A 401 -25.04 -14.53 27.90
N GLY A 402 -25.16 -14.24 29.20
CA GLY A 402 -25.88 -13.07 29.73
C GLY A 402 -25.00 -11.88 30.13
N SER A 403 -23.69 -11.92 29.87
CA SER A 403 -22.75 -10.82 30.17
C SER A 403 -21.50 -10.89 29.29
N ASN A 404 -20.79 -9.77 29.17
CA ASN A 404 -19.51 -9.67 28.47
C ASN A 404 -18.41 -10.54 29.12
N TYR A 405 -18.50 -10.78 30.43
CA TYR A 405 -17.61 -11.73 31.12
C TYR A 405 -17.83 -13.16 30.62
N LYS A 406 -19.08 -13.63 30.56
CA LYS A 406 -19.43 -14.95 30.02
C LYS A 406 -19.07 -15.05 28.52
N LEU A 407 -19.35 -14.00 27.74
CA LEU A 407 -18.94 -13.95 26.32
C LEU A 407 -17.43 -14.14 26.16
N ASN A 408 -16.62 -13.40 26.93
CA ASN A 408 -15.16 -13.56 26.88
C ASN A 408 -14.75 -14.99 27.26
N GLN A 409 -15.37 -15.62 28.26
CA GLN A 409 -15.12 -17.04 28.57
C GLN A 409 -15.48 -17.98 27.42
N LEU A 410 -16.58 -17.74 26.69
CA LEU A 410 -16.91 -18.55 25.50
C LEU A 410 -15.88 -18.38 24.38
N LEU A 411 -15.43 -17.14 24.14
CA LEU A 411 -14.39 -16.83 23.16
C LEU A 411 -13.05 -17.49 23.51
N ASP A 412 -12.62 -17.38 24.78
CA ASP A 412 -11.37 -17.95 25.28
C ASP A 412 -11.31 -19.48 25.13
N ASN A 413 -12.48 -20.14 25.13
CA ASN A 413 -12.64 -21.59 24.97
C ASN A 413 -13.06 -22.02 23.55
N LEU A 414 -12.96 -21.15 22.53
CA LEU A 414 -13.21 -21.56 21.15
C LEU A 414 -12.16 -22.58 20.66
N PRO A 415 -12.56 -23.54 19.81
CA PRO A 415 -11.61 -24.42 19.15
C PRO A 415 -10.69 -23.62 18.21
N LEU A 416 -9.57 -24.22 17.83
CA LEU A 416 -8.52 -23.57 17.00
C LEU A 416 -7.84 -22.38 17.70
N ALA A 417 -7.69 -22.42 19.03
CA ALA A 417 -6.72 -21.58 19.72
C ALA A 417 -5.33 -21.74 19.06
N GLY A 418 -4.67 -20.62 18.76
CA GLY A 418 -3.35 -20.64 18.11
C GLY A 418 -2.22 -20.99 19.08
N PRO A 419 -0.96 -20.93 18.61
CA PRO A 419 0.22 -20.91 19.46
C PRO A 419 0.05 -19.85 20.54
N LYS A 420 0.20 -20.27 21.80
CA LYS A 420 -0.02 -19.41 22.96
C LYS A 420 1.04 -18.32 23.06
N TRP A 421 0.70 -17.29 23.81
CA TRP A 421 1.57 -16.17 24.12
C TRP A 421 2.37 -16.44 25.40
N ASP A 422 3.69 -16.52 25.24
CA ASP A 422 4.68 -16.61 26.31
C ASP A 422 5.23 -15.22 26.66
N VAL A 423 5.60 -15.04 27.94
CA VAL A 423 6.18 -13.80 28.46
C VAL A 423 7.54 -14.09 29.09
N LYS A 424 8.61 -13.59 28.46
CA LYS A 424 9.97 -13.74 28.98
C LYS A 424 10.46 -12.45 29.62
N ALA A 425 10.64 -12.48 30.93
CA ALA A 425 11.24 -11.38 31.69
C ALA A 425 12.77 -11.32 31.46
N VAL A 426 13.23 -10.30 30.75
CA VAL A 426 14.65 -10.04 30.47
C VAL A 426 15.19 -9.03 31.48
N LYS A 427 16.17 -9.42 32.29
CA LYS A 427 16.83 -8.55 33.27
C LYS A 427 18.04 -7.84 32.63
N ILE A 428 18.12 -6.53 32.80
CA ILE A 428 19.10 -5.66 32.15
C ILE A 428 19.74 -4.75 33.21
N THR A 429 20.98 -5.07 33.58
CA THR A 429 21.80 -4.27 34.50
C THR A 429 22.50 -3.14 33.75
N GLY A 430 22.30 -1.91 34.21
CA GLY A 430 22.80 -0.67 33.63
C GLY A 430 24.19 -0.25 34.08
N ASP A 431 24.67 0.91 33.60
CA ASP A 431 25.91 1.56 34.04
C ASP A 431 25.68 2.63 35.13
N LYS A 432 24.43 3.04 35.39
CA LYS A 432 24.09 3.89 36.54
C LYS A 432 24.09 3.10 37.84
N LEU A 433 24.58 3.73 38.91
CA LEU A 433 24.43 3.23 40.28
C LEU A 433 23.13 3.76 40.91
N GLY A 434 22.48 2.91 41.71
CA GLY A 434 21.33 3.26 42.54
C GLY A 434 21.73 3.87 43.90
N PRO A 435 20.75 4.20 44.76
CA PRO A 435 21.00 4.76 46.10
C PRO A 435 21.82 3.85 47.03
N ASP A 436 21.88 2.55 46.75
CA ASP A 436 22.67 1.55 47.48
C ASP A 436 24.08 1.34 46.90
N GLY A 437 24.49 2.17 45.93
CA GLY A 437 25.78 2.09 45.26
C GLY A 437 25.91 0.95 44.24
N LYS A 438 24.85 0.17 43.97
CA LYS A 438 24.89 -0.95 43.01
C LYS A 438 24.34 -0.57 41.63
N PRO A 439 24.79 -1.22 40.55
CA PRO A 439 24.20 -1.04 39.21
C PRO A 439 22.68 -1.27 39.17
N ILE A 440 21.94 -0.27 38.68
CA ILE A 440 20.47 -0.33 38.55
C ILE A 440 20.12 -1.44 37.55
N THR A 441 19.18 -2.32 37.91
CA THR A 441 18.70 -3.38 37.01
C THR A 441 17.23 -3.17 36.67
N GLU A 442 16.93 -2.98 35.39
CA GLU A 442 15.57 -3.02 34.85
C GLU A 442 15.17 -4.45 34.52
N THR A 443 13.87 -4.74 34.57
CA THR A 443 13.29 -5.95 33.98
C THR A 443 12.34 -5.50 32.89
N VAL A 444 12.47 -6.07 31.69
CA VAL A 444 11.62 -5.77 30.54
C VAL A 444 10.98 -7.05 30.02
N GLU A 445 9.76 -6.97 29.52
CA GLU A 445 9.02 -8.12 29.02
C GLU A 445 9.19 -8.27 27.50
N LEU A 446 9.58 -9.47 27.07
CA LEU A 446 9.42 -9.94 25.71
C LEU A 446 8.14 -10.78 25.66
N TRP A 447 7.16 -10.34 24.86
CA TRP A 447 5.93 -11.10 24.61
C TRP A 447 6.04 -11.77 23.25
N HIS A 448 5.95 -13.10 23.16
CA HIS A 448 6.12 -13.82 21.89
C HIS A 448 5.32 -15.12 21.85
N ARG A 449 5.33 -15.77 20.69
CA ARG A 449 4.78 -17.13 20.49
C ARG A 449 5.90 -18.10 20.11
N ASP A 450 5.63 -19.41 20.16
CA ASP A 450 6.51 -20.39 19.51
C ASP A 450 6.43 -20.21 17.98
N ILE A 451 7.58 -19.88 17.38
CA ILE A 451 7.70 -19.68 15.94
C ILE A 451 7.36 -20.95 15.15
N LEU A 452 7.63 -22.16 15.66
CA LEU A 452 7.29 -23.41 14.94
C LEU A 452 5.79 -23.71 14.99
N GLY A 453 5.13 -23.40 16.09
CA GLY A 453 3.66 -23.39 16.18
C GLY A 453 3.04 -22.40 15.18
N VAL A 454 3.58 -21.18 15.08
CA VAL A 454 3.05 -20.16 14.15
C VAL A 454 3.31 -20.55 12.68
N ILE A 455 4.45 -21.19 12.39
CA ILE A 455 4.73 -21.76 11.07
C ILE A 455 3.76 -22.90 10.74
N ARG A 456 3.48 -23.83 11.68
CA ARG A 456 2.47 -24.88 11.47
C ARG A 456 1.09 -24.29 11.20
N GLU A 457 0.65 -23.28 11.96
CA GLU A 457 -0.63 -22.62 11.73
C GLU A 457 -0.73 -22.00 10.32
N LEU A 458 0.37 -21.46 9.78
CA LEU A 458 0.44 -20.91 8.42
C LEU A 458 0.51 -21.98 7.32
N VAL A 459 1.11 -23.15 7.58
CA VAL A 459 1.24 -24.26 6.62
C VAL A 459 0.00 -25.18 6.59
N GLU A 460 -0.66 -25.37 7.73
CA GLU A 460 -1.80 -26.28 7.87
C GLU A 460 -3.14 -25.62 7.46
N ASN A 461 -3.20 -24.30 7.31
CA ASN A 461 -4.43 -23.53 7.11
C ASN A 461 -5.28 -23.96 5.89
N ASP A 462 -6.39 -24.66 6.14
CA ASP A 462 -7.30 -25.21 5.12
C ASP A 462 -7.88 -24.14 4.18
N THR A 463 -8.01 -22.88 4.62
CA THR A 463 -8.66 -21.81 3.84
C THR A 463 -7.87 -21.38 2.61
N TYR A 464 -6.55 -21.63 2.59
CA TYR A 464 -5.69 -21.40 1.44
C TYR A 464 -4.69 -22.54 1.19
N GLY A 465 -4.78 -23.66 1.91
CA GLY A 465 -3.83 -24.76 1.83
C GLY A 465 -3.63 -25.34 0.42
N LYS A 466 -4.71 -25.40 -0.37
CA LYS A 466 -4.70 -25.79 -1.80
C LYS A 466 -3.95 -24.82 -2.73
N HIS A 467 -3.55 -23.65 -2.24
CA HIS A 467 -2.76 -22.63 -2.95
C HIS A 467 -1.32 -22.53 -2.46
N LEU A 468 -0.89 -23.39 -1.52
CA LEU A 468 0.48 -23.41 -1.02
C LEU A 468 1.43 -24.03 -2.05
N VAL A 469 2.61 -23.42 -2.20
CA VAL A 469 3.69 -23.92 -3.07
C VAL A 469 4.82 -24.49 -2.21
N PHE A 470 5.26 -25.71 -2.52
CA PHE A 470 6.21 -26.49 -1.72
C PHE A 470 7.55 -26.79 -2.44
N ALA A 471 7.68 -26.41 -3.70
CA ALA A 471 8.84 -26.62 -4.54
C ALA A 471 9.13 -25.39 -5.41
N PRO A 472 10.39 -25.11 -5.77
CA PRO A 472 10.72 -24.05 -6.73
C PRO A 472 10.30 -24.47 -8.15
N ARG A 473 9.99 -23.50 -9.02
CA ARG A 473 9.72 -23.71 -10.45
C ARG A 473 10.21 -22.53 -11.26
N THR A 474 10.80 -22.79 -12.43
CA THR A 474 11.06 -21.75 -13.43
C THR A 474 9.77 -21.47 -14.19
N GLU A 475 9.39 -20.20 -14.33
CA GLU A 475 8.28 -19.75 -15.16
C GLU A 475 8.83 -19.00 -16.39
N TRP A 476 8.12 -19.09 -17.51
CA TRP A 476 8.48 -18.48 -18.79
C TRP A 476 7.24 -17.78 -19.37
N ASN A 477 7.46 -16.70 -20.13
CA ASN A 477 6.37 -15.98 -20.80
C ASN A 477 5.92 -16.64 -22.11
N ASP A 478 6.76 -17.47 -22.70
CA ASP A 478 6.59 -18.09 -24.01
C ASP A 478 6.75 -19.62 -23.97
N ALA A 479 6.27 -20.29 -25.03
CA ALA A 479 6.47 -21.74 -25.19
C ALA A 479 7.93 -22.09 -25.58
N GLU A 480 8.67 -21.12 -26.13
CA GLU A 480 10.06 -21.27 -26.57
C GLU A 480 11.09 -21.09 -25.45
N GLN A 481 10.65 -20.64 -24.26
CA GLN A 481 11.49 -20.42 -23.07
C GLN A 481 12.62 -19.41 -23.29
N THR A 482 12.32 -18.30 -24.00
CA THR A 482 13.28 -17.22 -24.26
C THR A 482 13.24 -16.12 -23.20
N GLU A 483 12.09 -15.90 -22.56
CA GLU A 483 11.92 -14.87 -21.53
C GLU A 483 11.45 -15.47 -20.19
N ARG A 484 12.35 -15.49 -19.19
CA ARG A 484 12.06 -16.00 -17.85
C ARG A 484 11.23 -15.01 -17.04
N LYS A 485 10.28 -15.54 -16.27
CA LYS A 485 9.39 -14.81 -15.36
C LYS A 485 9.83 -14.94 -13.89
N TYR A 486 9.85 -13.82 -13.18
CA TYR A 486 10.15 -13.65 -11.76
C TYR A 486 8.98 -12.94 -11.06
N ASP A 487 8.23 -13.66 -10.22
CA ASP A 487 6.95 -13.20 -9.67
C ASP A 487 6.91 -13.41 -8.15
N GLU A 488 7.07 -14.66 -7.70
CA GLU A 488 7.00 -15.10 -6.30
C GLU A 488 8.28 -15.85 -5.90
N MET A 489 8.48 -16.12 -4.61
CA MET A 489 9.76 -16.66 -4.11
C MET A 489 10.14 -18.01 -4.75
N TRP A 490 9.17 -18.84 -5.12
CA TRP A 490 9.42 -20.12 -5.80
C TRP A 490 9.89 -19.97 -7.25
N THR A 491 9.74 -18.78 -7.86
CA THR A 491 10.31 -18.42 -9.18
C THR A 491 11.70 -17.78 -9.10
N GLY A 492 12.06 -17.29 -7.90
CA GLY A 492 13.36 -16.69 -7.62
C GLY A 492 14.47 -17.72 -7.44
N ASP A 493 15.68 -17.34 -7.81
CA ASP A 493 16.84 -18.23 -7.79
C ASP A 493 17.17 -18.77 -6.38
N TRP A 494 16.88 -18.02 -5.30
CA TRP A 494 17.29 -18.39 -3.94
C TRP A 494 16.74 -19.76 -3.54
N TRP A 495 15.45 -20.00 -3.81
CA TRP A 495 14.80 -21.26 -3.50
C TRP A 495 15.37 -22.39 -4.37
N GLN A 496 15.52 -22.14 -5.68
CA GLN A 496 16.07 -23.12 -6.61
C GLN A 496 17.51 -23.52 -6.23
N LYS A 497 18.41 -22.54 -6.06
CA LYS A 497 19.80 -22.73 -5.61
C LYS A 497 19.87 -23.56 -4.33
N LEU A 498 19.10 -23.18 -3.31
CA LEU A 498 19.10 -23.87 -2.02
C LEU A 498 18.60 -25.31 -2.15
N GLN A 499 17.53 -25.53 -2.92
CA GLN A 499 16.96 -26.86 -3.16
C GLN A 499 17.89 -27.79 -3.97
N THR A 500 18.72 -27.25 -4.86
CA THR A 500 19.68 -28.02 -5.69
C THR A 500 21.10 -28.11 -5.10
N SER A 501 21.38 -27.42 -4.00
CA SER A 501 22.75 -27.28 -3.46
C SER A 501 23.31 -28.51 -2.72
N ASN A 502 22.53 -29.59 -2.60
CA ASN A 502 22.79 -30.75 -1.72
C ASN A 502 22.98 -30.40 -0.22
N LEU A 503 22.71 -29.15 0.19
CA LEU A 503 22.74 -28.72 1.60
C LEU A 503 21.52 -29.20 2.39
N LEU A 504 20.50 -29.73 1.71
CA LEU A 504 19.27 -30.29 2.27
C LEU A 504 19.07 -31.71 1.70
N PRO A 505 18.44 -32.64 2.45
CA PRO A 505 18.23 -34.00 1.97
C PRO A 505 17.22 -34.07 0.80
N PRO A 506 17.25 -35.14 -0.03
CA PRO A 506 16.19 -35.42 -1.00
C PRO A 506 14.80 -35.39 -0.36
N GLY A 507 13.80 -34.91 -1.09
CA GLY A 507 12.44 -34.70 -0.57
C GLY A 507 12.24 -33.49 0.36
N ALA A 508 13.30 -32.76 0.73
CA ALA A 508 13.19 -31.61 1.62
C ALA A 508 12.18 -30.58 1.09
N THR A 509 11.26 -30.16 1.96
CA THR A 509 10.31 -29.07 1.69
C THR A 509 10.82 -27.80 2.34
N ILE A 510 11.31 -26.84 1.57
CA ILE A 510 11.72 -25.54 2.13
C ILE A 510 10.47 -24.76 2.56
N ILE A 511 10.52 -24.22 3.78
CA ILE A 511 9.54 -23.27 4.30
C ILE A 511 10.25 -21.91 4.45
N PRO A 512 10.16 -21.00 3.46
CA PRO A 512 10.87 -19.74 3.51
C PRO A 512 10.18 -18.80 4.51
N VAL A 513 10.81 -18.57 5.64
CA VAL A 513 10.32 -17.66 6.69
C VAL A 513 10.62 -16.22 6.27
N ILE A 514 9.58 -15.39 6.25
CA ILE A 514 9.64 -13.95 5.99
C ILE A 514 9.29 -13.24 7.30
N LEU A 515 10.21 -12.43 7.81
CA LEU A 515 10.02 -11.63 9.03
C LEU A 515 9.91 -10.13 8.71
N ALA A 516 9.24 -9.38 9.57
CA ALA A 516 9.26 -7.92 9.54
C ALA A 516 9.18 -7.32 10.95
N SER A 517 9.88 -6.22 11.19
CA SER A 517 9.82 -5.45 12.44
C SER A 517 9.89 -3.94 12.18
N ASP A 518 9.19 -3.16 13.03
CA ASP A 518 9.27 -1.70 13.12
C ASP A 518 8.72 -1.24 14.48
N ALA A 519 9.19 -0.10 14.99
CA ALA A 519 8.82 0.45 16.29
C ALA A 519 7.75 1.54 16.15
N THR A 520 6.48 1.15 16.19
CA THR A 520 5.35 2.03 15.88
C THR A 520 4.81 2.80 17.10
N HIS A 521 4.51 4.10 16.91
CA HIS A 521 3.87 4.93 17.95
C HIS A 521 2.38 4.62 18.11
N LEU A 522 1.92 4.55 19.36
CA LEU A 522 0.54 4.22 19.73
C LEU A 522 -0.35 5.46 20.00
N THR A 523 0.28 6.61 20.28
CA THR A 523 -0.39 7.91 20.49
C THR A 523 0.27 8.99 19.63
N ASN A 524 -0.55 9.80 18.94
CA ASN A 524 -0.05 10.90 18.09
C ASN A 524 0.38 12.14 18.91
N PHE A 525 -0.16 12.30 20.12
CA PHE A 525 0.13 13.41 21.03
C PHE A 525 0.15 12.88 22.46
N GLY A 526 1.18 13.24 23.24
CA GLY A 526 1.30 12.90 24.66
C GLY A 526 1.64 11.42 24.98
N GLY A 527 2.54 11.23 25.94
CA GLY A 527 2.74 9.95 26.65
C GLY A 527 3.80 8.98 26.10
N GLY A 528 4.31 9.18 24.88
CA GLY A 528 5.49 8.45 24.36
C GLY A 528 5.36 6.92 24.27
N LYS A 529 4.13 6.38 24.19
CA LYS A 529 3.88 4.93 24.14
C LYS A 529 4.12 4.38 22.73
N GLN A 530 4.95 3.33 22.66
CA GLN A 530 5.32 2.61 21.45
C GLN A 530 5.00 1.12 21.62
N ALA A 531 4.77 0.42 20.51
CA ALA A 531 4.83 -1.04 20.43
C ALA A 531 5.83 -1.42 19.32
N TYR A 532 6.52 -2.55 19.48
CA TYR A 532 7.56 -2.99 18.56
C TYR A 532 7.21 -4.41 18.06
N PRO A 533 6.19 -4.55 17.20
CA PRO A 533 5.76 -5.85 16.69
C PRO A 533 6.83 -6.54 15.84
N VAL A 534 6.82 -7.87 15.88
CA VAL A 534 7.46 -8.74 14.90
C VAL A 534 6.36 -9.51 14.17
N TYR A 535 6.33 -9.43 12.85
CA TYR A 535 5.41 -10.16 11.99
C TYR A 535 6.10 -11.34 11.30
N ILE A 536 5.33 -12.38 10.98
CA ILE A 536 5.79 -13.57 10.24
C ILE A 536 4.79 -13.96 9.16
N THR A 537 5.33 -14.31 7.99
CA THR A 537 4.62 -14.91 6.84
C THR A 537 5.56 -15.90 6.14
N LEU A 538 5.04 -16.73 5.24
CA LEU A 538 5.82 -17.74 4.52
C LEU A 538 5.89 -17.45 3.02
N GLY A 539 7.03 -17.77 2.40
CA GLY A 539 7.20 -17.75 0.94
C GLY A 539 6.40 -18.81 0.21
N ASN A 540 5.88 -19.83 0.91
CA ASN A 540 4.94 -20.82 0.39
C ASN A 540 3.54 -20.24 0.08
N ILE A 541 3.18 -19.09 0.67
CA ILE A 541 1.86 -18.47 0.56
C ILE A 541 1.89 -17.40 -0.54
N PRO A 542 1.00 -17.45 -1.55
CA PRO A 542 0.93 -16.42 -2.58
C PRO A 542 0.74 -15.00 -2.02
N LYS A 543 1.44 -14.01 -2.57
CA LYS A 543 1.39 -12.60 -2.17
C LYS A 543 0.00 -11.98 -2.31
N SER A 544 -0.80 -12.45 -3.27
CA SER A 544 -2.22 -12.09 -3.40
C SER A 544 -3.07 -12.56 -2.21
N ILE A 545 -2.61 -13.54 -1.43
CA ILE A 545 -3.20 -14.02 -0.18
C ILE A 545 -2.53 -13.30 1.01
N ARG A 546 -1.19 -13.21 1.06
CA ARG A 546 -0.43 -12.51 2.12
C ARG A 546 -0.85 -11.04 2.29
N ARG A 547 -1.18 -10.34 1.20
CA ARG A 547 -1.62 -8.92 1.23
C ARG A 547 -3.02 -8.69 1.79
N LYS A 548 -3.86 -9.72 1.91
CA LYS A 548 -5.25 -9.61 2.40
C LYS A 548 -5.21 -9.76 3.93
N PRO A 549 -5.39 -8.72 4.78
CA PRO A 549 -5.21 -8.86 6.23
C PRO A 549 -6.20 -9.85 6.88
N ASN A 550 -7.33 -10.10 6.20
CA ASN A 550 -8.35 -11.04 6.61
C ASN A 550 -8.13 -12.48 6.06
N SER A 551 -7.00 -12.78 5.39
CA SER A 551 -6.66 -14.14 4.98
C SER A 551 -5.95 -14.95 6.07
N TYR A 552 -5.37 -14.25 7.06
CA TYR A 552 -4.50 -14.82 8.09
C TYR A 552 -3.24 -15.51 7.51
N GLY A 553 -2.85 -15.15 6.27
CA GLY A 553 -1.55 -15.49 5.68
C GLY A 553 -0.37 -14.69 6.23
N THR A 554 -0.56 -13.83 7.24
CA THR A 554 0.52 -13.15 7.98
C THR A 554 0.06 -12.98 9.43
N LEU A 555 0.92 -13.34 10.39
CA LEU A 555 0.60 -13.35 11.82
C LEU A 555 1.58 -12.50 12.63
N LEU A 556 1.14 -12.05 13.81
CA LEU A 556 1.99 -11.36 14.78
C LEU A 556 2.73 -12.38 15.65
N LEU A 557 4.06 -12.44 15.52
CA LEU A 557 4.93 -13.38 16.21
C LEU A 557 5.32 -12.91 17.63
N GLY A 558 5.40 -11.60 17.84
CA GLY A 558 5.73 -11.03 19.15
C GLY A 558 5.69 -9.51 19.24
N TYR A 559 5.94 -8.99 20.45
CA TYR A 559 6.26 -7.61 20.74
C TYR A 559 7.62 -7.54 21.45
N LEU A 560 8.60 -6.88 20.82
CA LEU A 560 9.89 -6.59 21.42
C LEU A 560 9.79 -5.49 22.49
N PRO A 561 10.70 -5.43 23.47
CA PRO A 561 10.56 -4.49 24.57
C PRO A 561 10.95 -3.06 24.14
N ALA A 562 9.96 -2.21 23.85
CA ALA A 562 10.14 -0.79 23.46
C ALA A 562 10.62 0.14 24.61
N HIS A 563 11.33 -0.41 25.61
CA HIS A 563 11.67 0.28 26.85
C HIS A 563 12.73 1.38 26.66
N LYS A 564 12.75 2.34 27.59
CA LYS A 564 13.68 3.48 27.55
C LYS A 564 15.11 3.11 27.99
N LEU A 565 15.29 2.04 28.78
CA LEU A 565 16.57 1.64 29.38
C LEU A 565 17.20 2.80 30.17
N GLU A 566 16.47 3.23 31.20
CA GLU A 566 16.83 4.36 32.03
C GLU A 566 17.95 4.06 33.03
N CYS A 567 18.18 2.78 33.34
CA CYS A 567 19.34 2.24 34.03
C CYS A 567 20.68 2.55 33.31
N PHE A 568 20.65 2.89 32.01
CA PHE A 568 21.82 3.35 31.27
C PHE A 568 21.94 4.87 31.18
N THR A 569 23.18 5.37 31.18
CA THR A 569 23.56 6.74 30.78
C THR A 569 23.18 7.02 29.32
N LYS A 570 23.00 8.30 28.96
CA LYS A 570 22.65 8.71 27.58
C LYS A 570 23.63 8.15 26.53
N LYS A 571 24.94 8.07 26.84
CA LYS A 571 25.97 7.52 25.92
C LYS A 571 25.91 5.99 25.78
N GLY A 572 25.71 5.24 26.87
CA GLY A 572 25.67 3.76 26.81
C GLY A 572 24.37 3.19 26.20
N ARG A 573 23.24 3.88 26.42
CA ARG A 573 21.87 3.40 26.14
C ARG A 573 21.61 2.91 24.72
N ALA A 574 22.17 3.56 23.69
CA ALA A 574 21.86 3.25 22.29
C ALA A 574 22.25 1.80 21.91
N HIS A 575 23.52 1.44 22.09
CA HIS A 575 24.01 0.08 21.81
C HIS A 575 23.32 -0.99 22.67
N GLN A 576 22.78 -0.64 23.83
CA GLN A 576 22.09 -1.58 24.72
C GLN A 576 20.65 -1.87 24.28
N LYS A 577 19.96 -0.89 23.66
CA LYS A 577 18.70 -1.17 22.94
C LYS A 577 18.94 -2.06 21.73
N GLU A 578 19.99 -1.78 20.97
CA GLU A 578 20.37 -2.53 19.78
C GLU A 578 20.80 -3.97 20.14
N ARG A 579 21.52 -4.16 21.25
CA ARG A 579 21.79 -5.48 21.84
C ARG A 579 20.53 -6.19 22.35
N LEU A 580 19.62 -5.47 23.01
CA LEU A 580 18.35 -6.05 23.50
C LEU A 580 17.50 -6.60 22.35
N PHE A 581 17.42 -5.88 21.23
CA PHE A 581 16.79 -6.38 20.00
C PHE A 581 17.38 -7.73 19.58
N HIS A 582 18.70 -7.83 19.44
CA HIS A 582 19.34 -9.10 19.06
C HIS A 582 19.12 -10.22 20.09
N MET A 583 19.17 -9.94 21.39
CA MET A 583 18.87 -10.94 22.43
C MET A 583 17.41 -11.44 22.35
N CYS A 584 16.45 -10.54 22.13
CA CYS A 584 15.03 -10.91 22.03
C CYS A 584 14.72 -11.66 20.73
N MET A 585 15.29 -11.20 19.60
CA MET A 585 15.16 -11.90 18.32
C MET A 585 15.80 -13.30 18.39
N THR A 586 16.94 -13.46 19.06
CA THR A 586 17.57 -14.78 19.29
C THR A 586 16.59 -15.72 19.98
N GLU A 587 15.89 -15.27 21.03
CA GLU A 587 14.91 -16.11 21.72
C GLU A 587 13.78 -16.56 20.79
N ILE A 588 13.22 -15.63 20.01
CA ILE A 588 12.11 -15.87 19.08
C ILE A 588 12.51 -16.89 17.99
N VAL A 589 13.69 -16.73 17.37
CA VAL A 589 14.10 -17.55 16.23
C VAL A 589 14.83 -18.84 16.62
N LYS A 590 15.22 -19.02 17.89
CA LYS A 590 15.98 -20.19 18.36
C LYS A 590 15.42 -21.56 17.91
N PRO A 591 14.10 -21.80 17.85
CA PRO A 591 13.57 -23.07 17.35
C PRO A 591 13.93 -23.36 15.88
N LEU A 592 14.14 -22.32 15.06
CA LEU A 592 14.58 -22.47 13.66
C LEU A 592 16.01 -23.04 13.55
N GLU A 593 16.88 -22.78 14.54
CA GLU A 593 18.25 -23.32 14.54
C GLU A 593 18.26 -24.86 14.42
N LYS A 594 17.28 -25.53 15.01
CA LYS A 594 17.13 -26.99 14.91
C LYS A 594 16.31 -27.38 13.69
N ALA A 595 15.15 -26.73 13.51
CA ALA A 595 14.19 -27.10 12.46
C ALA A 595 14.74 -26.94 11.04
N GLY A 596 15.55 -25.92 10.78
CA GLY A 596 16.20 -25.71 9.50
C GLY A 596 17.44 -26.58 9.23
N ARG A 597 17.89 -27.39 10.20
CA ARG A 597 18.98 -28.38 10.03
C ARG A 597 18.47 -29.82 9.92
N GLU A 598 17.55 -30.21 10.79
CA GLU A 598 17.05 -31.59 10.88
C GLU A 598 15.72 -31.82 10.14
N GLY A 599 15.02 -30.75 9.80
CA GLY A 599 13.66 -30.79 9.26
C GLY A 599 12.61 -31.19 10.31
N VAL A 600 11.43 -30.60 10.24
CA VAL A 600 10.31 -30.87 11.13
C VAL A 600 9.12 -31.33 10.29
N ASP A 601 8.56 -32.47 10.68
CA ASP A 601 7.40 -33.06 10.06
C ASP A 601 6.17 -32.18 10.35
N MET A 602 5.46 -31.75 9.31
CA MET A 602 4.32 -30.85 9.40
C MET A 602 3.18 -31.30 8.50
N ALA A 603 1.96 -31.29 9.06
CA ALA A 603 0.73 -31.34 8.27
C ALA A 603 0.56 -30.03 7.48
N CYS A 604 0.02 -30.15 6.26
CA CYS A 604 -0.16 -29.07 5.32
C CYS A 604 -1.64 -28.98 4.92
N GLY A 605 -2.14 -27.77 4.63
CA GLY A 605 -3.55 -27.52 4.31
C GLY A 605 -4.03 -28.10 2.96
N ASP A 606 -3.17 -28.81 2.23
CA ASP A 606 -3.53 -29.66 1.09
C ASP A 606 -3.77 -31.14 1.47
N GLY A 607 -3.73 -31.46 2.78
CA GLY A 607 -3.97 -32.81 3.32
C GLY A 607 -2.72 -33.67 3.48
N LYS A 608 -1.51 -33.10 3.32
CA LYS A 608 -0.25 -33.87 3.28
C LYS A 608 0.70 -33.58 4.42
N ILE A 609 1.45 -34.59 4.84
CA ILE A 609 2.58 -34.46 5.75
C ILE A 609 3.86 -34.27 4.93
N ARG A 610 4.66 -33.27 5.26
CA ARG A 610 5.95 -32.98 4.60
C ARG A 610 7.09 -32.83 5.60
N LYS A 611 8.31 -33.13 5.15
CA LYS A 611 9.54 -32.87 5.90
C LYS A 611 9.99 -31.42 5.67
N CYS A 612 9.47 -30.53 6.51
CA CYS A 612 9.60 -29.09 6.34
C CYS A 612 10.89 -28.53 6.96
N PHE A 613 11.59 -27.67 6.24
CA PHE A 613 12.81 -26.97 6.67
C PHE A 613 12.55 -25.45 6.74
N PRO A 614 12.19 -24.91 7.92
CA PRO A 614 12.06 -23.47 8.14
C PRO A 614 13.40 -22.74 8.05
N ILE A 615 13.53 -21.84 7.08
CA ILE A 615 14.77 -21.10 6.79
C ILE A 615 14.44 -19.61 6.62
N LEU A 616 15.21 -18.72 7.26
CA LEU A 616 14.98 -17.27 7.14
C LEU A 616 15.41 -16.78 5.75
N ALA A 617 14.42 -16.50 4.91
CA ALA A 617 14.61 -16.16 3.50
C ALA A 617 14.53 -14.65 3.22
N ALA A 618 13.70 -13.93 3.99
CA ALA A 618 13.55 -12.49 3.84
C ALA A 618 13.28 -11.78 5.17
N TYR A 619 13.80 -10.56 5.29
CA TYR A 619 13.56 -9.63 6.40
C TYR A 619 13.18 -8.26 5.83
N THR A 620 11.94 -7.84 6.08
CA THR A 620 11.37 -6.56 5.61
C THR A 620 11.50 -5.52 6.72
N ALA A 621 12.26 -4.46 6.46
CA ALA A 621 12.67 -3.45 7.44
C ALA A 621 13.00 -2.10 6.77
N ASP A 622 12.90 -0.98 7.49
CA ASP A 622 13.34 0.34 7.00
C ASP A 622 14.89 0.49 7.10
N ASN A 623 15.50 1.55 6.55
CA ASN A 623 16.98 1.62 6.50
C ASN A 623 17.67 1.63 7.89
N PRO A 624 17.24 2.43 8.88
CA PRO A 624 17.61 2.26 10.29
C PRO A 624 17.53 0.81 10.79
N GLU A 625 16.38 0.16 10.64
CA GLU A 625 16.13 -1.21 11.13
C GLU A 625 16.99 -2.25 10.38
N GLN A 626 17.17 -2.10 9.06
CA GLN A 626 18.09 -2.88 8.23
C GLN A 626 19.52 -2.79 8.78
N THR A 627 20.00 -1.60 9.19
CA THR A 627 21.36 -1.46 9.78
C THR A 627 21.48 -2.07 11.17
N LEU A 628 20.40 -2.10 11.96
CA LEU A 628 20.33 -2.81 13.24
C LEU A 628 20.45 -4.33 13.04
N VAL A 629 19.61 -4.90 12.17
CA VAL A 629 19.61 -6.34 11.83
C VAL A 629 20.97 -6.76 11.25
N ALA A 630 21.53 -5.97 10.33
CA ALA A 630 22.84 -6.17 9.70
C ALA A 630 24.06 -5.94 10.63
N CYS A 631 23.84 -5.44 11.85
CA CYS A 631 24.89 -5.13 12.83
C CYS A 631 25.95 -4.09 12.39
N CYS A 632 25.64 -3.26 11.39
CA CYS A 632 26.55 -2.25 10.85
C CYS A 632 26.25 -0.84 11.39
N LYS A 633 27.17 0.10 11.19
CA LYS A 633 26.93 1.52 11.48
C LYS A 633 25.88 2.10 10.54
N LYS A 634 24.99 2.93 11.10
CA LYS A 634 24.15 3.87 10.33
C LYS A 634 24.97 4.59 9.25
N ASN A 635 24.33 4.88 8.12
CA ASN A 635 24.89 5.47 6.91
C ASN A 635 25.86 4.61 6.08
N LEU A 636 26.17 3.38 6.50
CA LEU A 636 26.78 2.36 5.62
C LEU A 636 25.71 1.56 4.87
N CYS A 637 26.06 0.97 3.73
CA CYS A 637 25.19 -0.04 3.12
C CYS A 637 25.13 -1.27 4.03
N HIS A 638 23.92 -1.81 4.25
CA HIS A 638 23.75 -3.04 5.03
C HIS A 638 24.23 -4.28 4.27
N ARG A 639 24.14 -4.29 2.93
CA ARG A 639 24.38 -5.48 2.09
C ARG A 639 25.81 -5.59 1.55
N CYS A 640 26.40 -4.50 1.07
CA CYS A 640 27.72 -4.48 0.45
C CYS A 640 28.78 -3.70 1.27
N THR A 641 30.05 -3.83 0.89
CA THR A 641 31.21 -3.23 1.56
C THR A 641 31.55 -1.79 1.12
N VAL A 642 30.68 -1.13 0.35
CA VAL A 642 30.91 0.22 -0.20
C VAL A 642 31.38 1.24 0.86
N GLY A 643 32.41 2.02 0.53
CA GLY A 643 32.92 3.11 1.36
C GLY A 643 31.90 4.25 1.51
N ARG A 644 32.02 5.08 2.56
CA ARG A 644 31.11 6.23 2.79
C ARG A 644 31.02 7.12 1.55
N ASP A 645 32.14 7.30 0.86
CA ASP A 645 32.30 8.35 -0.14
C ASP A 645 32.26 7.84 -1.60
N SER A 646 31.97 6.54 -1.77
CA SER A 646 31.70 5.85 -3.05
C SER A 646 30.24 5.38 -3.21
N ARG A 647 29.35 5.78 -2.30
CA ARG A 647 27.91 5.45 -2.38
C ARG A 647 27.21 6.14 -3.55
N GLY A 648 27.82 7.18 -4.13
CA GLY A 648 27.37 7.81 -5.37
C GLY A 648 27.71 7.03 -6.64
N ASP A 649 28.61 6.04 -6.59
CA ASP A 649 29.22 5.46 -7.79
C ASP A 649 28.30 4.43 -8.47
N TYR A 650 28.31 4.36 -9.80
CA TYR A 650 27.66 3.26 -10.56
C TYR A 650 28.59 2.04 -10.60
N ALA A 651 28.88 1.46 -9.43
CA ALA A 651 29.82 0.37 -9.28
C ALA A 651 29.26 -0.75 -8.39
N LEU A 652 29.59 -1.99 -8.72
CA LEU A 652 29.31 -3.15 -7.88
C LEU A 652 30.41 -3.27 -6.82
N PHE A 653 30.00 -3.42 -5.57
CA PHE A 653 30.89 -3.64 -4.43
C PHE A 653 30.61 -5.03 -3.83
N PRO A 654 31.61 -5.75 -3.30
CA PRO A 654 31.40 -7.06 -2.69
C PRO A 654 30.30 -7.06 -1.63
N ASN A 655 29.49 -8.13 -1.60
CA ASN A 655 28.56 -8.36 -0.50
C ASN A 655 29.35 -8.56 0.81
N ARG A 656 28.75 -8.17 1.94
CA ARG A 656 29.27 -8.50 3.27
C ARG A 656 29.12 -10.00 3.50
N HIS A 657 30.04 -10.60 4.26
CA HIS A 657 30.00 -12.03 4.55
C HIS A 657 29.45 -12.30 5.96
N HIS A 658 28.27 -12.90 6.07
CA HIS A 658 27.55 -13.10 7.35
C HIS A 658 28.40 -13.84 8.39
N VAL A 659 29.05 -14.95 8.02
CA VAL A 659 29.93 -15.72 8.93
C VAL A 659 31.08 -14.87 9.48
N HIS A 660 31.73 -14.06 8.63
CA HIS A 660 32.83 -13.19 9.06
C HIS A 660 32.33 -12.06 9.97
N SER A 661 31.16 -11.49 9.69
CA SER A 661 30.52 -10.52 10.57
C SER A 661 30.16 -11.12 11.93
N ALA A 662 29.51 -12.28 11.98
CA ALA A 662 29.19 -12.98 13.23
C ALA A 662 30.46 -13.27 14.05
N ASN A 663 31.51 -13.81 13.43
CA ASN A 663 32.79 -14.10 14.08
C ASN A 663 33.48 -12.82 14.60
N ALA A 664 33.45 -11.73 13.83
CA ALA A 664 33.99 -10.43 14.23
C ALA A 664 33.21 -9.79 15.40
N LEU A 665 31.89 -9.94 15.43
CA LEU A 665 31.01 -9.48 16.52
C LEU A 665 31.24 -10.30 17.81
N VAL A 666 31.34 -11.63 17.70
CA VAL A 666 31.68 -12.52 18.82
C VAL A 666 33.08 -12.20 19.36
N ALA A 667 34.08 -12.02 18.49
CA ALA A 667 35.42 -11.59 18.89
C ALA A 667 35.38 -10.26 19.66
N LYS A 668 34.63 -9.27 19.15
CA LYS A 668 34.48 -7.96 19.81
C LYS A 668 33.82 -8.07 21.19
N SER A 669 32.84 -8.97 21.35
CA SER A 669 32.22 -9.25 22.66
C SER A 669 33.17 -9.89 23.67
N ARG A 670 34.21 -10.58 23.18
CA ARG A 670 35.35 -11.12 23.95
C ARG A 670 36.53 -10.13 23.99
N HIS A 671 36.25 -8.83 23.86
CA HIS A 671 37.19 -7.70 23.85
C HIS A 671 38.25 -7.68 22.72
N ARG A 672 38.25 -8.65 21.80
CA ARG A 672 39.17 -8.71 20.65
C ARG A 672 38.58 -8.00 19.42
N THR A 673 39.11 -6.85 19.05
CA THR A 673 38.72 -6.18 17.80
C THR A 673 39.48 -6.79 16.63
N THR A 674 38.79 -7.26 15.59
CA THR A 674 39.41 -7.72 14.34
C THR A 674 39.45 -6.59 13.32
N GLN A 675 40.34 -6.68 12.32
CA GLN A 675 40.38 -5.69 11.23
C GLN A 675 39.04 -5.67 10.47
N TYR A 676 38.49 -6.85 10.14
CA TYR A 676 37.16 -7.00 9.52
C TYR A 676 36.04 -6.26 10.26
N TYR A 677 36.06 -6.22 11.61
CA TYR A 677 35.10 -5.46 12.43
C TYR A 677 35.18 -3.94 12.14
N ILE A 678 36.40 -3.43 11.99
CA ILE A 678 36.70 -2.01 11.75
C ILE A 678 36.27 -1.64 10.33
N ASP A 679 36.75 -2.39 9.34
CA ASP A 679 36.55 -2.12 7.90
C ASP A 679 35.07 -2.18 7.52
N ASN A 680 34.36 -3.21 8.01
CA ASN A 680 32.92 -3.33 7.77
C ASN A 680 32.08 -2.35 8.61
N GLY A 681 32.71 -1.62 9.54
CA GLY A 681 32.03 -0.69 10.42
C GLY A 681 30.96 -1.36 11.28
N LEU A 682 31.27 -2.52 11.87
CA LEU A 682 30.34 -3.25 12.71
C LEU A 682 30.13 -2.57 14.08
N ARG A 683 29.06 -2.96 14.78
CA ARG A 683 28.67 -2.45 16.11
C ARG A 683 28.73 -3.52 17.20
N PRO A 684 29.02 -3.18 18.48
CA PRO A 684 29.42 -4.16 19.48
C PRO A 684 28.22 -4.82 20.20
N PHE A 685 27.36 -5.51 19.45
CA PHE A 685 26.09 -6.05 19.97
C PHE A 685 26.23 -7.37 20.74
N GLY A 686 27.28 -8.15 20.48
CA GLY A 686 27.36 -9.56 20.89
C GLY A 686 27.15 -10.48 19.69
N GLN A 687 26.82 -11.75 19.93
CA GLN A 687 26.40 -12.67 18.87
C GLN A 687 25.02 -12.23 18.33
N PRO A 688 24.86 -11.98 17.02
CA PRO A 688 23.58 -11.56 16.45
C PRO A 688 22.63 -12.75 16.27
N PHE A 689 21.33 -12.51 16.23
CA PHE A 689 20.31 -13.58 16.24
C PHE A 689 20.42 -14.56 15.07
N TRP A 690 20.93 -14.10 13.92
CA TRP A 690 21.06 -14.88 12.70
C TRP A 690 22.35 -15.71 12.64
N ALA A 691 23.29 -15.56 13.58
CA ALA A 691 24.61 -16.21 13.54
C ALA A 691 24.57 -17.75 13.56
N ASN A 692 23.49 -18.34 14.08
CA ASN A 692 23.30 -19.79 14.18
C ASN A 692 22.23 -20.32 13.21
N LEU A 693 21.55 -19.45 12.46
CA LEU A 693 20.46 -19.86 11.58
C LEU A 693 21.02 -20.59 10.36
N PRO A 694 20.56 -21.82 10.07
CA PRO A 694 21.07 -22.58 8.94
C PRO A 694 20.63 -21.95 7.62
N HIS A 695 21.52 -22.02 6.62
CA HIS A 695 21.31 -21.51 5.25
C HIS A 695 20.93 -20.01 5.16
N CYS A 696 21.21 -19.22 6.20
CA CYS A 696 20.77 -17.82 6.33
C CYS A 696 21.89 -16.81 6.04
N ASP A 697 21.98 -16.32 4.80
CA ASP A 697 22.69 -15.05 4.55
C ASP A 697 21.79 -13.86 4.86
N ILE A 698 22.02 -13.22 6.00
CA ILE A 698 21.22 -12.05 6.42
C ILE A 698 21.32 -10.88 5.44
N TYR A 699 22.41 -10.76 4.68
CA TYR A 699 22.66 -9.63 3.80
C TYR A 699 21.90 -9.74 2.47
N GLY A 700 21.71 -10.95 1.94
CA GLY A 700 20.76 -11.26 0.88
C GLY A 700 19.30 -11.23 1.35
N ALA A 701 19.01 -11.68 2.58
CA ALA A 701 17.66 -11.69 3.15
C ALA A 701 17.10 -10.29 3.46
N LEU A 702 17.93 -9.28 3.69
CA LEU A 702 17.48 -7.90 3.88
C LEU A 702 16.96 -7.32 2.56
N THR A 703 15.64 -7.22 2.45
CA THR A 703 14.95 -6.88 1.19
C THR A 703 14.94 -5.37 0.91
N PRO A 704 15.00 -4.95 -0.38
CA PRO A 704 14.82 -3.55 -0.75
C PRO A 704 13.44 -3.01 -0.36
N ASP A 705 13.38 -1.73 0.05
CA ASP A 705 12.14 -1.12 0.54
C ASP A 705 11.71 0.08 -0.31
N ILE A 706 10.75 -0.18 -1.22
CA ILE A 706 10.18 0.79 -2.14
C ILE A 706 9.63 2.03 -1.40
N LEU A 707 9.04 1.86 -0.21
CA LEU A 707 8.41 2.96 0.53
C LEU A 707 9.44 3.96 1.09
N HIS A 708 10.35 3.52 1.97
CA HIS A 708 11.26 4.43 2.67
C HIS A 708 12.53 4.75 1.89
N GLN A 709 12.98 3.85 1.00
CA GLN A 709 14.13 4.09 0.13
C GLN A 709 13.71 4.92 -1.10
N LEU A 710 12.74 4.47 -1.90
CA LEU A 710 12.38 5.16 -3.16
C LEU A 710 11.38 6.29 -2.95
N HIS A 711 10.13 5.99 -2.58
CA HIS A 711 9.03 6.98 -2.64
C HIS A 711 9.22 8.14 -1.66
N LYS A 712 9.54 7.82 -0.40
CA LYS A 712 9.83 8.81 0.64
C LYS A 712 11.25 9.35 0.49
N GLY A 713 12.22 8.47 0.30
CA GLY A 713 13.64 8.79 0.28
C GLY A 713 14.12 9.50 -0.98
N VAL A 714 14.52 8.74 -2.01
CA VAL A 714 15.16 9.28 -3.22
C VAL A 714 14.23 10.29 -3.93
N PHE A 715 12.92 10.02 -4.00
CA PHE A 715 11.97 10.97 -4.58
C PHE A 715 11.69 12.17 -3.65
N LYS A 716 11.01 11.98 -2.51
CA LYS A 716 10.46 13.12 -1.72
C LYS A 716 11.49 13.81 -0.82
N ASP A 717 12.39 13.09 -0.14
CA ASP A 717 13.39 13.71 0.75
C ASP A 717 14.53 14.38 -0.05
N HIS A 718 14.75 13.95 -1.30
CA HIS A 718 15.90 14.37 -2.11
C HIS A 718 15.49 15.03 -3.44
N VAL A 719 15.10 14.28 -4.47
CA VAL A 719 14.95 14.83 -5.83
C VAL A 719 13.88 15.92 -5.92
N MET A 720 12.74 15.79 -5.22
CA MET A 720 11.72 16.84 -5.17
C MET A 720 12.29 18.16 -4.61
N ASN A 721 13.06 18.07 -3.52
CA ASN A 721 13.69 19.23 -2.88
C ASN A 721 14.81 19.84 -3.74
N TRP A 722 15.56 19.03 -4.49
CA TRP A 722 16.56 19.52 -5.46
C TRP A 722 15.89 20.26 -6.62
N CYS A 723 14.78 19.74 -7.15
CA CYS A 723 14.02 20.41 -8.21
C CYS A 723 13.43 21.74 -7.75
N LEU A 724 12.88 21.81 -6.54
CA LEU A 724 12.36 23.06 -5.96
C LEU A 724 13.47 24.11 -5.81
N LYS A 725 14.65 23.72 -5.32
CA LYS A 725 15.81 24.62 -5.24
C LYS A 725 16.26 25.15 -6.61
N ILE A 726 16.22 24.32 -7.66
CA ILE A 726 16.54 24.72 -9.04
C ILE A 726 15.45 25.61 -9.66
N ALA A 727 14.17 25.33 -9.40
CA ALA A 727 13.04 26.12 -9.89
C ALA A 727 12.98 27.54 -9.29
N GLY A 728 13.59 27.72 -8.10
CA GLY A 728 13.65 29.00 -7.40
C GLY A 728 12.61 29.11 -6.28
N VAL A 729 12.75 30.18 -5.48
CA VAL A 729 12.05 30.33 -4.18
C VAL A 729 10.53 30.54 -4.31
N ASP A 730 10.02 30.88 -5.50
CA ASP A 730 8.57 31.06 -5.73
C ASP A 730 7.86 29.73 -6.03
N GLU A 731 7.64 28.93 -4.98
CA GLU A 731 6.90 27.67 -5.05
C GLU A 731 5.44 27.82 -5.53
N THR A 732 4.93 29.04 -5.71
CA THR A 732 3.56 29.29 -6.23
C THR A 732 3.34 28.57 -7.56
N GLU A 733 4.29 28.64 -8.50
CA GLU A 733 4.14 28.01 -9.81
C GLU A 733 4.14 26.46 -9.72
N PHE A 734 5.03 25.89 -8.91
CA PHE A 734 5.03 24.44 -8.62
C PHE A 734 3.66 23.99 -8.07
N ASN A 735 3.15 24.70 -7.09
CA ASN A 735 1.87 24.41 -6.45
C ASN A 735 0.67 24.61 -7.39
N ASP A 736 0.70 25.63 -8.25
CA ASP A 736 -0.38 25.91 -9.20
C ASP A 736 -0.42 24.91 -10.36
N ARG A 737 0.75 24.46 -10.86
CA ARG A 737 0.86 23.35 -11.81
C ARG A 737 0.25 22.06 -11.23
N PHE A 738 0.44 21.79 -9.93
CA PHE A 738 -0.21 20.66 -9.24
C PHE A 738 -1.74 20.82 -9.08
N LYS A 739 -2.24 22.03 -8.81
CA LYS A 739 -3.69 22.33 -8.75
C LYS A 739 -4.37 22.28 -10.13
N ALA A 740 -3.63 22.55 -11.20
CA ALA A 740 -4.14 22.56 -12.57
C ALA A 740 -4.25 21.18 -13.22
N MET A 741 -3.94 20.08 -12.51
CA MET A 741 -4.04 18.72 -13.06
C MET A 741 -5.51 18.32 -13.27
N PRO A 742 -5.89 17.84 -14.48
CA PRO A 742 -7.23 17.30 -14.70
C PRO A 742 -7.60 16.16 -13.73
N PRO A 743 -8.87 16.06 -13.31
CA PRO A 743 -9.32 14.96 -12.46
C PRO A 743 -9.28 13.62 -13.22
N HIS A 744 -8.89 12.56 -12.53
CA HIS A 744 -8.94 11.18 -13.04
C HIS A 744 -9.28 10.21 -11.89
N SER A 745 -9.79 9.01 -12.21
CA SER A 745 -10.17 7.99 -11.21
C SER A 745 -8.98 7.52 -10.39
N ASN A 746 -7.83 7.35 -11.04
CA ASN A 746 -6.61 6.77 -10.47
C ASN A 746 -5.60 7.85 -10.01
N LEU A 747 -5.99 9.14 -10.00
CA LEU A 747 -5.16 10.27 -9.59
C LEU A 747 -5.74 11.00 -8.37
N HIS A 748 -4.88 11.42 -7.43
CA HIS A 748 -5.28 12.29 -6.32
C HIS A 748 -5.06 13.76 -6.69
N HIS A 749 -6.14 14.51 -6.81
CA HIS A 749 -6.10 15.95 -7.11
C HIS A 749 -5.72 16.73 -5.85
N PHE A 750 -4.60 17.46 -5.91
CA PHE A 750 -4.17 18.35 -4.83
C PHE A 750 -4.90 19.70 -4.97
N THR A 751 -5.74 20.06 -3.99
CA THR A 751 -6.45 21.36 -3.95
C THR A 751 -5.82 22.35 -2.96
N LYS A 752 -4.87 21.88 -2.15
CA LYS A 752 -3.96 22.70 -1.34
C LYS A 752 -2.60 22.73 -2.04
N ASN A 753 -1.75 23.68 -1.63
CA ASN A 753 -0.32 23.62 -1.94
C ASN A 753 0.26 22.26 -1.51
N VAL A 754 1.14 21.71 -2.34
CA VAL A 754 1.86 20.45 -2.16
C VAL A 754 3.10 20.63 -1.28
N SER A 755 3.79 21.77 -1.38
CA SER A 755 4.96 22.04 -0.52
C SER A 755 4.61 22.29 0.94
N ASP A 756 3.44 22.90 1.23
CA ASP A 756 2.91 23.11 2.59
C ASP A 756 2.50 21.80 3.31
N LEU A 757 2.58 20.62 2.66
CA LEU A 757 2.11 19.36 3.22
C LEU A 757 3.11 18.76 4.22
N SER A 758 2.97 19.16 5.49
CA SER A 758 3.59 18.46 6.61
C SER A 758 2.98 17.06 6.84
N GLN A 759 3.81 16.11 7.27
CA GLN A 759 3.42 14.72 7.61
C GLN A 759 2.76 13.90 6.46
N THR A 760 3.13 14.18 5.20
CA THR A 760 2.73 13.39 4.02
C THR A 760 2.98 11.89 4.13
N THR A 761 2.07 11.11 3.57
CA THR A 761 2.07 9.65 3.54
C THR A 761 2.63 9.06 2.24
N GLY A 762 2.99 7.76 2.24
CA GLY A 762 3.42 7.04 1.03
C GLY A 762 2.37 6.98 -0.10
N LYS A 763 1.09 7.20 0.21
CA LYS A 763 0.03 7.36 -0.81
C LYS A 763 0.13 8.72 -1.51
N GLU A 764 0.43 9.78 -0.76
CA GLU A 764 0.60 11.13 -1.30
C GLU A 764 1.91 11.24 -2.09
N HIS A 765 3.01 10.61 -1.64
CA HIS A 765 4.26 10.54 -2.41
C HIS A 765 4.07 9.91 -3.80
N ARG A 766 3.38 8.76 -3.88
CA ARG A 766 3.05 8.14 -5.17
C ARG A 766 2.15 9.03 -6.01
N ALA A 767 1.14 9.67 -5.42
CA ALA A 767 0.29 10.62 -6.14
C ALA A 767 1.05 11.83 -6.70
N MET A 768 2.09 12.31 -6.03
CA MET A 768 2.98 13.34 -6.56
C MET A 768 3.78 12.83 -7.75
N GLN A 769 4.40 11.64 -7.62
CA GLN A 769 5.18 10.99 -8.70
C GLN A 769 4.37 10.84 -9.99
N LYS A 770 3.08 10.52 -9.91
CA LYS A 770 2.18 10.35 -11.06
C LYS A 770 2.09 11.54 -12.02
N VAL A 771 2.47 12.75 -11.59
CA VAL A 771 2.45 13.96 -12.44
C VAL A 771 3.73 14.78 -12.37
N PHE A 772 4.70 14.38 -11.53
CA PHE A 772 5.87 15.19 -11.18
C PHE A 772 6.71 15.62 -12.39
N LEU A 773 6.94 14.71 -13.35
CA LEU A 773 7.72 15.03 -14.55
C LEU A 773 7.02 16.10 -15.41
N GLY A 774 5.69 16.06 -15.51
CA GLY A 774 4.91 17.07 -16.23
C GLY A 774 4.76 18.40 -15.48
N VAL A 775 4.81 18.38 -14.14
CA VAL A 775 4.96 19.61 -13.33
C VAL A 775 6.32 20.25 -13.59
N MET A 776 7.40 19.46 -13.60
CA MET A 776 8.77 19.96 -13.77
C MET A 776 9.10 20.37 -15.21
N ALA A 777 8.40 19.84 -16.22
CA ALA A 777 8.60 20.19 -17.62
C ALA A 777 8.47 21.71 -17.87
N GLY A 778 9.61 22.37 -18.12
CA GLY A 778 9.69 23.82 -18.34
C GLY A 778 9.70 24.68 -17.06
N LEU A 779 9.58 24.08 -15.88
CA LEU A 779 9.84 24.72 -14.59
C LEU A 779 11.31 24.59 -14.18
N VAL A 780 11.95 23.46 -14.50
CA VAL A 780 13.40 23.26 -14.36
C VAL A 780 14.13 23.36 -15.71
N PRO A 781 15.44 23.65 -15.72
CA PRO A 781 16.32 23.51 -16.88
C PRO A 781 16.20 22.13 -17.56
N HIS A 782 16.34 22.10 -18.89
CA HIS A 782 15.99 20.91 -19.70
C HIS A 782 16.97 19.74 -19.52
N ASP A 783 18.20 20.04 -19.12
CA ASP A 783 19.27 19.14 -18.72
C ASP A 783 18.99 18.39 -17.41
N VAL A 784 18.12 18.91 -16.54
CA VAL A 784 17.68 18.21 -15.31
C VAL A 784 16.72 17.06 -15.64
N MET A 785 15.92 17.21 -16.70
CA MET A 785 14.79 16.33 -17.00
C MET A 785 15.17 14.86 -17.29
N PRO A 786 16.29 14.51 -17.97
CA PRO A 786 16.72 13.12 -18.12
C PRO A 786 16.91 12.39 -16.78
N ALA A 787 17.49 13.05 -15.78
CA ALA A 787 17.67 12.46 -14.45
C ALA A 787 16.34 12.23 -13.74
N LEU A 788 15.37 13.15 -13.90
CA LEU A 788 14.02 12.99 -13.34
C LEU A 788 13.26 11.85 -14.01
N ARG A 789 13.34 11.74 -15.34
CA ARG A 789 12.74 10.66 -16.10
C ARG A 789 13.34 9.32 -15.70
N ALA A 790 14.67 9.16 -15.76
CA ALA A 790 15.35 7.92 -15.47
C ALA A 790 15.08 7.41 -14.03
N LEU A 791 15.01 8.31 -13.05
CA LEU A 791 14.60 7.95 -11.70
C LEU A 791 13.13 7.51 -11.63
N LEU A 792 12.20 8.20 -12.29
CA LEU A 792 10.79 7.81 -12.29
C LEU A 792 10.57 6.49 -13.03
N ASP A 793 11.24 6.27 -14.16
CA ASP A 793 11.23 5.00 -14.90
C ASP A 793 11.73 3.86 -13.97
N PHE A 794 12.85 4.04 -13.26
CA PHE A 794 13.31 3.08 -12.24
C PHE A 794 12.27 2.82 -11.14
N ILE A 795 11.63 3.87 -10.61
CA ILE A 795 10.60 3.75 -9.57
C ILE A 795 9.37 2.98 -10.09
N TYR A 796 9.02 3.14 -11.36
CA TYR A 796 7.89 2.42 -11.97
C TYR A 796 8.23 0.95 -12.26
N TYR A 797 9.41 0.66 -12.81
CA TYR A 797 9.87 -0.71 -12.99
C TYR A 797 10.01 -1.45 -11.65
N ALA A 798 10.53 -0.81 -10.60
CA ALA A 798 10.67 -1.41 -9.26
C ALA A 798 9.33 -1.71 -8.55
N GLN A 799 8.18 -1.29 -9.11
CA GLN A 799 6.83 -1.56 -8.61
C GLN A 799 6.08 -2.63 -9.42
N LEU A 800 6.67 -3.22 -10.45
CA LEU A 800 6.01 -4.26 -11.25
C LEU A 800 5.69 -5.49 -10.37
N PRO A 801 4.46 -6.04 -10.44
CA PRO A 801 4.09 -7.22 -9.66
C PRO A 801 4.61 -8.52 -10.30
N THR A 802 5.16 -8.47 -11.51
CA THR A 802 5.94 -9.54 -12.12
C THR A 802 7.04 -8.90 -12.95
N HIS A 803 8.22 -9.53 -12.93
CA HIS A 803 9.37 -9.14 -13.71
C HIS A 803 9.73 -10.21 -14.74
N THR A 804 10.33 -9.77 -15.84
CA THR A 804 11.09 -10.59 -16.77
C THR A 804 12.53 -10.10 -16.87
N ASP A 805 13.44 -10.89 -17.44
CA ASP A 805 14.80 -10.43 -17.73
C ASP A 805 14.82 -9.12 -18.54
N THR A 806 13.88 -8.93 -19.47
CA THR A 806 13.69 -7.67 -20.21
C THR A 806 13.35 -6.51 -19.28
N THR A 807 12.35 -6.67 -18.40
CA THR A 807 11.98 -5.60 -17.45
C THR A 807 13.08 -5.31 -16.43
N ILE A 808 13.88 -6.31 -16.05
CA ILE A 808 15.01 -6.14 -15.13
C ILE A 808 16.15 -5.41 -15.85
N SER A 809 16.35 -5.68 -17.15
CA SER A 809 17.25 -4.89 -18.00
C SER A 809 16.80 -3.42 -18.09
N TRP A 810 15.50 -3.16 -18.25
CA TRP A 810 14.95 -1.79 -18.21
C TRP A 810 15.16 -1.10 -16.85
N LEU A 811 15.01 -1.82 -15.74
CA LEU A 811 15.31 -1.33 -14.39
C LEU A 811 16.81 -0.99 -14.24
N GLU A 812 17.70 -1.87 -14.66
CA GLU A 812 19.16 -1.68 -14.63
C GLU A 812 19.60 -0.54 -15.56
N GLN A 813 18.97 -0.39 -16.72
CA GLN A 813 19.20 0.70 -17.67
C GLN A 813 18.71 2.05 -17.13
N ALA A 814 17.53 2.10 -16.50
CA ALA A 814 17.00 3.32 -15.88
C ALA A 814 17.91 3.81 -14.74
N LEU A 815 18.46 2.89 -13.93
CA LEU A 815 19.45 3.24 -12.91
C LEU A 815 20.74 3.80 -13.52
N ARG A 816 21.22 3.20 -14.61
CA ARG A 816 22.40 3.70 -15.34
C ARG A 816 22.16 5.11 -15.89
N GLN A 817 21.06 5.33 -16.62
CA GLN A 817 20.70 6.64 -17.18
C GLN A 817 20.57 7.72 -16.09
N PHE A 818 20.09 7.36 -14.89
CA PHE A 818 20.10 8.28 -13.74
C PHE A 818 21.52 8.58 -13.26
N HIS A 819 22.40 7.59 -13.16
CA HIS A 819 23.81 7.82 -12.81
C HIS A 819 24.57 8.63 -13.88
N ASP A 820 24.27 8.44 -15.17
CA ASP A 820 24.88 9.17 -16.30
C ASP A 820 24.47 10.65 -16.37
N SER A 821 23.37 11.04 -15.71
CA SER A 821 22.76 12.38 -15.86
C SER A 821 22.63 13.19 -14.56
N LYS A 822 22.60 12.55 -13.39
CA LYS A 822 22.38 13.21 -12.08
C LYS A 822 23.38 14.31 -11.72
N ASP A 823 24.60 14.31 -12.25
CA ASP A 823 25.61 15.33 -11.92
C ASP A 823 25.19 16.75 -12.36
N VAL A 824 24.12 16.86 -13.15
CA VAL A 824 23.35 18.10 -13.34
C VAL A 824 22.94 18.77 -12.01
N PHE A 825 22.56 18.03 -10.97
CA PHE A 825 22.24 18.63 -9.65
C PHE A 825 23.49 19.17 -8.92
N ILE A 826 24.70 18.80 -9.34
CA ILE A 826 25.96 19.40 -8.90
C ILE A 826 26.29 20.63 -9.75
N ALA A 827 26.06 20.56 -11.07
CA ALA A 827 26.24 21.68 -11.99
C ALA A 827 25.32 22.89 -11.69
N HIS A 828 24.10 22.64 -11.18
CA HIS A 828 23.20 23.69 -10.66
C HIS A 828 23.39 23.97 -9.16
N GLU A 829 24.51 23.59 -8.56
CA GLU A 829 24.95 23.85 -7.17
C GLU A 829 24.04 23.36 -6.03
N VAL A 830 22.87 22.75 -6.32
CA VAL A 830 21.92 22.28 -5.29
C VAL A 830 22.37 21.02 -4.54
N ARG A 831 23.44 20.35 -5.00
CA ARG A 831 24.06 19.19 -4.33
C ARG A 831 25.58 19.18 -4.51
N LYS A 832 26.31 18.67 -3.51
CA LYS A 832 27.78 18.51 -3.55
C LYS A 832 28.25 17.09 -3.95
N HIS A 833 27.47 16.06 -3.62
CA HIS A 833 27.79 14.65 -3.88
C HIS A 833 26.56 13.72 -3.76
N PHE A 834 26.62 12.54 -4.39
CA PHE A 834 25.57 11.52 -4.35
C PHE A 834 25.75 10.42 -3.29
N ASN A 835 26.66 10.63 -2.33
CA ASN A 835 26.94 9.70 -1.22
C ASN A 835 25.79 9.58 -0.20
N ILE A 836 24.70 8.94 -0.63
CA ILE A 836 23.40 8.82 0.04
C ILE A 836 23.02 7.34 0.09
N ASN A 837 22.75 6.80 1.28
CA ASN A 837 22.51 5.35 1.46
C ASN A 837 21.26 4.85 0.73
N LYS A 838 20.20 5.68 0.67
CA LYS A 838 18.94 5.40 -0.03
C LYS A 838 19.08 5.35 -1.56
N LEU A 839 20.06 6.09 -2.10
CA LEU A 839 20.39 6.10 -3.53
C LEU A 839 21.22 4.86 -3.87
N HIS A 840 22.29 4.59 -3.10
CA HIS A 840 23.13 3.41 -3.30
C HIS A 840 22.34 2.09 -3.25
N SER A 841 21.34 1.98 -2.37
CA SER A 841 20.51 0.76 -2.26
C SER A 841 19.75 0.41 -3.55
N MET A 842 19.57 1.34 -4.48
CA MET A 842 19.01 1.07 -5.83
C MET A 842 19.84 0.02 -6.59
N MET A 843 21.16 -0.05 -6.37
CA MET A 843 22.06 -1.05 -6.95
C MET A 843 21.74 -2.50 -6.56
N HIS A 844 20.86 -2.73 -5.58
CA HIS A 844 20.52 -4.07 -5.06
C HIS A 844 19.13 -4.57 -5.45
N TYR A 845 18.35 -3.77 -6.19
CA TYR A 845 16.97 -4.09 -6.56
C TYR A 845 16.92 -5.28 -7.52
N ALA A 846 17.63 -5.18 -8.65
CA ALA A 846 17.67 -6.23 -9.68
C ALA A 846 18.18 -7.58 -9.16
N THR A 847 19.20 -7.59 -8.28
CA THR A 847 19.66 -8.82 -7.62
C THR A 847 18.59 -9.42 -6.72
N SER A 848 17.86 -8.59 -5.94
CA SER A 848 16.80 -9.11 -5.06
C SER A 848 15.60 -9.65 -5.84
N ILE A 849 15.28 -9.05 -7.00
CA ILE A 849 14.24 -9.55 -7.89
C ILE A 849 14.60 -10.93 -8.44
N ARG A 850 15.84 -11.12 -8.92
CA ARG A 850 16.30 -12.42 -9.43
C ARG A 850 16.35 -13.49 -8.32
N GLU A 851 16.81 -13.14 -7.11
CA GLU A 851 16.89 -14.10 -6.00
C GLU A 851 15.51 -14.44 -5.38
N LEU A 852 14.59 -13.48 -5.19
CA LEU A 852 13.39 -13.64 -4.35
C LEU A 852 12.04 -13.41 -5.07
N GLY A 853 12.04 -13.07 -6.37
CA GLY A 853 10.84 -12.64 -7.08
C GLY A 853 10.49 -11.16 -6.84
N ALA A 854 9.31 -10.73 -7.28
CA ALA A 854 8.97 -9.31 -7.34
C ALA A 854 8.88 -8.63 -5.97
N LEU A 855 9.38 -7.39 -5.88
CA LEU A 855 9.54 -6.64 -4.63
C LEU A 855 8.22 -6.24 -3.96
N ASP A 856 7.12 -6.26 -4.71
CA ASP A 856 5.77 -6.10 -4.16
C ASP A 856 5.43 -7.21 -3.13
N GLY A 857 6.14 -8.34 -3.16
CA GLY A 857 6.07 -9.42 -2.16
C GLY A 857 6.76 -9.13 -0.82
N TYR A 858 7.55 -8.05 -0.70
CA TYR A 858 8.45 -7.79 0.44
C TYR A 858 8.47 -6.34 0.97
N ASN A 859 7.59 -5.47 0.46
CA ASN A 859 7.53 -4.04 0.78
C ASN A 859 7.02 -3.76 2.23
N THR A 860 7.62 -2.79 2.92
CA THR A 860 7.26 -2.37 4.30
C THR A 860 5.82 -1.83 4.43
N GLU A 861 5.16 -1.46 3.33
CA GLU A 861 3.75 -1.07 3.30
C GLU A 861 2.80 -2.11 3.93
N SER A 862 3.12 -3.41 3.81
CA SER A 862 2.30 -4.46 4.43
C SER A 862 2.41 -4.39 5.96
N PRO A 863 3.60 -4.48 6.60
CA PRO A 863 3.79 -4.15 8.01
C PRO A 863 3.17 -2.82 8.46
N GLU A 864 3.30 -1.72 7.69
CA GLU A 864 2.68 -0.44 8.06
C GLU A 864 1.14 -0.54 8.13
N ARG A 865 0.53 -1.25 7.18
CA ARG A 865 -0.90 -1.59 7.21
C ARG A 865 -1.23 -2.47 8.43
N LEU A 866 -0.39 -3.44 8.78
CA LEU A 866 -0.61 -4.32 9.94
C LEU A 866 -0.48 -3.59 11.29
N HIS A 867 0.32 -2.52 11.39
CA HIS A 867 0.37 -1.64 12.58
C HIS A 867 -1.00 -1.03 12.91
N ILE A 868 -1.91 -0.88 11.94
CA ILE A 868 -3.25 -0.35 12.20
C ILE A 868 -4.07 -1.34 13.02
N ASP A 869 -4.11 -2.62 12.63
CA ASP A 869 -4.96 -3.64 13.28
C ASP A 869 -4.30 -4.31 14.49
N PHE A 870 -3.01 -4.68 14.39
CA PHE A 870 -2.33 -5.39 15.46
C PHE A 870 -1.87 -4.46 16.59
N ALA A 871 -1.25 -3.31 16.28
CA ALA A 871 -0.74 -2.40 17.30
C ALA A 871 -1.76 -1.31 17.70
N LYS A 872 -2.14 -0.44 16.76
CA LYS A 872 -2.87 0.80 17.04
C LYS A 872 -4.35 0.57 17.40
N ARG A 873 -5.01 -0.44 16.81
CA ARG A 873 -6.39 -0.84 17.13
C ARG A 873 -6.48 -1.60 18.45
N ALA A 874 -5.62 -2.59 18.68
CA ALA A 874 -5.54 -3.28 19.96
C ALA A 874 -5.24 -2.32 21.13
N TYR A 875 -4.31 -1.37 20.95
CA TYR A 875 -4.02 -0.37 21.98
C TYR A 875 -5.25 0.49 22.33
N ARG A 876 -6.08 0.88 21.35
CA ARG A 876 -7.33 1.63 21.58
C ARG A 876 -8.38 0.81 22.33
N ALA A 877 -8.34 -0.52 22.23
CA ALA A 877 -9.22 -1.43 22.97
C ALA A 877 -8.74 -1.69 24.41
N SER A 878 -7.47 -1.42 24.73
CA SER A 878 -6.92 -1.50 26.08
C SER A 878 -7.36 -0.33 26.98
N ASN A 879 -7.26 -0.51 28.30
CA ASN A 879 -7.36 0.59 29.29
C ASN A 879 -6.13 1.53 29.28
N ARG A 880 -5.12 1.24 28.46
CA ARG A 880 -3.85 1.96 28.27
C ARG A 880 -2.84 1.88 29.43
N ASN A 881 -3.15 1.20 30.53
CA ASN A 881 -2.15 0.73 31.49
C ASN A 881 -1.67 -0.69 31.10
N GLU A 882 -0.40 -1.04 31.35
CA GLU A 882 0.17 -2.40 31.13
C GLU A 882 -0.32 -3.06 29.82
N PHE A 883 -0.30 -2.26 28.75
CA PHE A 883 -1.24 -2.43 27.64
C PHE A 883 -0.94 -3.62 26.73
N ILE A 884 0.29 -4.15 26.72
CA ILE A 884 0.69 -5.28 25.87
C ILE A 884 -0.11 -6.55 26.22
N ALA A 885 -0.27 -6.87 27.51
CA ALA A 885 -1.06 -8.01 27.96
C ALA A 885 -2.52 -7.96 27.47
N GLN A 886 -3.13 -6.77 27.53
CA GLN A 886 -4.49 -6.52 27.05
C GLN A 886 -4.58 -6.54 25.53
N MET A 887 -3.56 -6.03 24.83
CA MET A 887 -3.46 -6.09 23.36
C MET A 887 -3.39 -7.54 22.89
N VAL A 888 -2.56 -8.37 23.54
CA VAL A 888 -2.44 -9.81 23.27
C VAL A 888 -3.78 -10.53 23.43
N GLN A 889 -4.44 -10.40 24.59
CA GLN A 889 -5.77 -11.01 24.82
C GLN A 889 -6.87 -10.48 23.88
N TYR A 890 -6.79 -9.21 23.46
CA TYR A 890 -7.71 -8.66 22.47
C TYR A 890 -7.49 -9.27 21.09
N LEU A 891 -6.23 -9.52 20.69
CA LEU A 891 -5.89 -10.12 19.40
C LEU A 891 -6.23 -11.61 19.38
N GLU A 892 -5.86 -12.38 20.40
CA GLU A 892 -6.12 -13.82 20.51
C GLU A 892 -7.61 -14.15 20.31
N ARG A 893 -8.51 -13.41 20.99
CA ARG A 893 -9.96 -13.54 20.81
C ARG A 893 -10.45 -13.23 19.39
N ARG A 894 -9.76 -12.34 18.65
CA ARG A 894 -10.08 -12.06 17.22
C ARG A 894 -9.58 -13.17 16.30
N GLU A 895 -8.42 -13.73 16.61
CA GLU A 895 -7.86 -14.88 15.87
C GLU A 895 -8.75 -16.12 16.06
N GLN A 896 -9.21 -16.39 17.29
CA GLN A 896 -10.20 -17.42 17.60
C GLN A 896 -11.53 -17.24 16.83
N VAL A 897 -12.10 -16.03 16.84
CA VAL A 897 -13.34 -15.75 16.09
C VAL A 897 -13.17 -15.96 14.59
N PHE A 898 -12.06 -15.53 13.99
CA PHE A 898 -11.83 -15.76 12.57
C PHE A 898 -11.68 -17.25 12.22
N LYS A 899 -10.92 -18.00 13.01
CA LYS A 899 -10.74 -19.44 12.79
C LYS A 899 -12.06 -20.21 12.95
N PHE A 900 -12.91 -19.80 13.89
CA PHE A 900 -14.24 -20.37 14.05
C PHE A 900 -15.19 -19.96 12.91
N ASP A 901 -15.09 -18.73 12.39
CA ASP A 901 -15.81 -18.30 11.18
C ASP A 901 -15.40 -19.12 9.93
N ALA A 902 -14.11 -19.43 9.78
CA ALA A 902 -13.62 -20.32 8.74
C ALA A 902 -14.14 -21.76 8.90
N TYR A 903 -14.05 -22.32 10.12
CA TYR A 903 -14.59 -23.64 10.43
C TYR A 903 -16.09 -23.73 10.15
N LEU A 904 -16.89 -22.74 10.57
CA LEU A 904 -18.34 -22.77 10.39
C LEU A 904 -18.77 -22.64 8.93
N ARG A 905 -18.06 -21.88 8.07
CA ARG A 905 -18.37 -21.88 6.63
C ARG A 905 -18.16 -23.26 6.00
N TRP A 906 -17.05 -23.91 6.33
CA TRP A 906 -16.75 -25.26 5.86
C TRP A 906 -17.67 -26.34 6.49
N ALA A 907 -18.15 -26.15 7.72
CA ALA A 907 -18.94 -27.15 8.46
C ALA A 907 -20.48 -26.98 8.34
N ILE A 908 -20.98 -25.82 7.90
CA ILE A 908 -22.41 -25.50 7.81
C ILE A 908 -22.67 -24.80 6.47
N PRO A 909 -23.15 -25.51 5.42
CA PRO A 909 -23.44 -24.92 4.12
C PRO A 909 -24.39 -23.73 4.18
N GLU A 910 -25.42 -23.78 5.03
CA GLU A 910 -26.40 -22.70 5.19
C GLU A 910 -25.78 -21.41 5.73
N TYR A 911 -24.71 -21.51 6.52
CA TYR A 911 -23.95 -20.35 7.01
C TYR A 911 -23.06 -19.76 5.92
N GLU A 912 -22.44 -20.61 5.08
CA GLU A 912 -21.71 -20.13 3.91
C GLU A 912 -22.64 -19.48 2.87
N GLU A 913 -23.79 -20.07 2.59
CA GLU A 913 -24.81 -19.47 1.71
C GLU A 913 -25.30 -18.12 2.22
N ALA A 914 -25.61 -18.00 3.52
CA ALA A 914 -25.99 -16.73 4.13
C ALA A 914 -24.88 -15.66 4.04
N GLU A 915 -23.63 -16.04 4.30
CA GLU A 915 -22.47 -15.16 4.16
C GLU A 915 -22.18 -14.75 2.71
N ASN A 916 -22.38 -15.65 1.75
CA ASN A 916 -22.13 -15.38 0.34
C ASN A 916 -23.27 -14.58 -0.32
N GLY A 917 -24.53 -14.83 0.06
CA GLY A 917 -25.67 -13.99 -0.34
C GLY A 917 -25.51 -12.53 0.08
N ARG A 918 -24.93 -12.26 1.26
CA ARG A 918 -24.59 -10.90 1.73
C ARG A 918 -23.48 -10.24 0.91
N LYS A 919 -22.51 -11.01 0.41
CA LYS A 919 -21.40 -10.51 -0.44
C LYS A 919 -21.83 -10.31 -1.91
N GLY A 920 -22.78 -11.12 -2.39
CA GLY A 920 -23.18 -11.20 -3.81
C GLY A 920 -23.68 -9.89 -4.44
N VAL A 921 -24.16 -8.95 -3.61
CA VAL A 921 -24.66 -7.63 -4.04
C VAL A 921 -23.59 -6.77 -4.76
N LEU A 922 -22.30 -7.15 -4.68
CA LEU A 922 -21.18 -6.41 -5.28
C LEU A 922 -20.39 -7.17 -6.36
N SER A 923 -20.74 -8.42 -6.70
CA SER A 923 -19.86 -9.32 -7.47
C SER A 923 -20.48 -9.83 -8.79
N THR A 924 -20.74 -8.95 -9.75
CA THR A 924 -21.31 -9.31 -11.08
C THR A 924 -20.65 -8.59 -12.27
N LYS A 925 -19.31 -8.47 -12.28
CA LYS A 925 -18.49 -8.01 -13.42
C LYS A 925 -17.15 -8.75 -13.53
N SER A 926 -17.19 -9.98 -14.07
CA SER A 926 -15.99 -10.81 -14.31
C SER A 926 -15.67 -11.04 -15.79
N THR A 927 -16.60 -10.74 -16.70
CA THR A 927 -16.38 -10.80 -18.15
C THR A 927 -15.55 -9.59 -18.63
N PRO A 928 -14.54 -9.78 -19.50
CA PRO A 928 -13.81 -8.68 -20.16
C PRO A 928 -14.72 -7.68 -20.91
N GLY A 929 -14.15 -6.53 -21.29
CA GLY A 929 -14.85 -5.46 -22.01
C GLY A 929 -15.55 -4.43 -21.11
N TRP A 930 -16.22 -3.46 -21.72
CA TRP A 930 -16.89 -2.35 -21.03
C TRP A 930 -18.31 -2.69 -20.59
N HIS A 931 -18.62 -2.38 -19.33
CA HIS A 931 -19.92 -2.63 -18.71
C HIS A 931 -20.53 -1.33 -18.16
N ILE A 932 -21.66 -0.91 -18.73
CA ILE A 932 -22.51 0.15 -18.17
C ILE A 932 -23.40 -0.38 -17.02
N ALA A 933 -24.52 0.27 -16.73
CA ALA A 933 -25.54 -0.21 -15.80
C ALA A 933 -26.73 -0.79 -16.59
N LEU A 934 -27.40 -1.83 -16.07
CA LEU A 934 -28.54 -2.50 -16.74
C LEU A 934 -29.72 -1.57 -17.05
N LYS A 935 -29.84 -0.44 -16.34
CA LYS A 935 -30.80 0.64 -16.62
C LYS A 935 -30.09 1.98 -16.44
N SER A 936 -30.43 2.97 -17.27
CA SER A 936 -29.94 4.33 -17.08
C SER A 936 -30.41 4.88 -15.71
N PRO A 937 -29.52 5.50 -14.91
CA PRO A 937 -29.91 6.16 -13.66
C PRO A 937 -30.48 7.57 -13.90
N PHE A 938 -30.52 8.04 -15.15
CA PHE A 938 -31.08 9.32 -15.55
C PHE A 938 -32.42 9.14 -16.28
N VAL A 939 -33.22 10.20 -16.34
CA VAL A 939 -34.39 10.23 -17.23
C VAL A 939 -33.87 10.35 -18.67
N PRO A 940 -34.31 9.49 -19.61
CA PRO A 940 -33.92 9.57 -21.01
C PRO A 940 -34.14 10.97 -21.62
N VAL A 941 -33.11 11.48 -22.30
CA VAL A 941 -32.98 12.89 -22.69
C VAL A 941 -33.33 13.08 -24.16
N ALA A 942 -34.10 14.13 -24.47
CA ALA A 942 -34.34 14.55 -25.85
C ALA A 942 -33.12 15.30 -26.41
N GLN A 943 -32.76 15.00 -27.66
CA GLN A 943 -31.57 15.47 -28.36
C GLN A 943 -31.32 16.99 -28.27
N THR A 944 -32.39 17.80 -28.33
CA THR A 944 -32.33 19.27 -28.25
C THR A 944 -31.72 19.81 -26.96
N ARG A 945 -31.56 18.98 -25.92
CA ARG A 945 -30.97 19.36 -24.62
C ARG A 945 -29.51 18.94 -24.44
N LEU A 946 -28.93 18.18 -25.38
CA LEU A 946 -27.53 17.77 -25.31
C LEU A 946 -26.52 18.94 -25.31
N PRO A 947 -26.73 20.04 -26.06
CA PRO A 947 -25.84 21.20 -26.01
C PRO A 947 -25.84 21.92 -24.66
N GLU A 948 -26.97 21.92 -23.93
CA GLU A 948 -27.07 22.54 -22.60
C GLU A 948 -26.42 21.69 -21.51
N ILE A 949 -26.61 20.36 -21.57
CA ILE A 949 -26.28 19.45 -20.48
C ILE A 949 -24.85 18.90 -20.61
N PHE A 950 -24.43 18.52 -21.82
CA PHE A 950 -23.15 17.85 -22.07
C PHE A 950 -22.16 18.72 -22.86
N ALA A 951 -22.59 19.88 -23.36
CA ALA A 951 -21.88 20.75 -24.29
C ALA A 951 -21.53 20.11 -25.65
N VAL A 952 -22.33 19.12 -26.06
CA VAL A 952 -22.28 18.47 -27.39
C VAL A 952 -23.23 19.23 -28.31
N ARG A 953 -22.70 19.97 -29.27
CA ARG A 953 -23.40 20.96 -30.12
C ARG A 953 -23.86 20.43 -31.46
N TRP A 954 -23.19 19.40 -31.98
CA TRP A 954 -23.34 18.88 -33.34
C TRP A 954 -23.62 17.37 -33.36
N PHE A 955 -24.32 16.89 -32.33
CA PHE A 955 -24.72 15.48 -32.20
C PHE A 955 -25.40 14.92 -33.46
N ASP A 956 -26.28 15.69 -34.11
CA ASP A 956 -26.91 15.36 -35.40
C ASP A 956 -25.89 14.99 -36.48
N TRP A 957 -24.84 15.80 -36.64
CA TRP A 957 -23.80 15.57 -37.64
C TRP A 957 -22.91 14.39 -37.24
N ALA A 958 -22.47 14.34 -35.99
CA ALA A 958 -21.60 13.27 -35.49
C ALA A 958 -22.26 11.88 -35.49
N ILE A 959 -23.60 11.80 -35.34
CA ILE A 959 -24.32 10.51 -35.36
C ILE A 959 -24.71 10.07 -36.77
N ASN A 960 -25.01 11.02 -37.66
CA ASN A 960 -25.17 10.71 -39.08
C ASN A 960 -23.82 10.28 -39.69
N GLU A 961 -22.70 10.96 -39.38
CA GLU A 961 -21.35 10.52 -39.77
C GLU A 961 -21.07 9.09 -39.28
N PHE A 962 -21.38 8.78 -38.02
CA PHE A 962 -21.23 7.44 -37.46
C PHE A 962 -22.08 6.38 -38.20
N PHE A 963 -23.34 6.69 -38.52
CA PHE A 963 -24.20 5.79 -39.30
C PHE A 963 -23.69 5.58 -40.72
N GLU A 964 -23.28 6.63 -41.42
CA GLU A 964 -22.73 6.56 -42.76
C GLU A 964 -21.39 5.80 -42.80
N SER A 965 -20.46 6.07 -41.88
CA SER A 965 -19.09 5.57 -41.94
C SER A 965 -18.85 4.22 -41.26
N GLU A 966 -19.47 3.96 -40.10
CA GLU A 966 -19.23 2.73 -39.32
C GLU A 966 -20.28 1.65 -39.61
N LEU A 967 -21.49 2.02 -40.08
CA LEU A 967 -22.60 1.08 -40.36
C LEU A 967 -23.08 1.06 -41.82
N GLY A 968 -22.75 2.07 -42.64
CA GLY A 968 -23.26 2.20 -44.00
C GLY A 968 -24.77 2.49 -44.08
N TRP A 969 -25.32 3.16 -43.07
CA TRP A 969 -26.75 3.44 -42.92
C TRP A 969 -27.09 4.91 -43.21
N ASP A 970 -28.00 5.16 -44.14
CA ASP A 970 -28.65 6.47 -44.34
C ASP A 970 -29.89 6.56 -43.43
N ILE A 971 -29.67 7.00 -42.19
CA ILE A 971 -30.69 7.15 -41.14
C ILE A 971 -30.43 8.45 -40.38
N THR A 972 -31.49 9.20 -40.05
CA THR A 972 -31.42 10.37 -39.15
C THR A 972 -32.29 10.11 -37.92
N ILE A 973 -31.80 10.49 -36.73
CA ILE A 973 -32.56 10.33 -35.48
C ILE A 973 -33.77 11.27 -35.44
N HIS A 974 -34.92 10.76 -35.01
CA HIS A 974 -36.13 11.57 -34.92
C HIS A 974 -36.09 12.51 -33.69
N PRO A 975 -36.36 13.83 -33.81
CA PRO A 975 -36.19 14.79 -32.71
C PRO A 975 -37.03 14.57 -31.42
N GLN A 976 -37.96 13.59 -31.42
CA GLN A 976 -38.71 13.18 -30.24
C GLN A 976 -38.14 11.95 -29.53
N ASP A 977 -37.13 11.28 -30.12
CA ASP A 977 -36.46 10.15 -29.51
C ASP A 977 -35.74 10.54 -28.22
N LYS A 978 -35.67 9.59 -27.31
CA LYS A 978 -35.11 9.80 -25.98
C LYS A 978 -33.91 8.89 -25.78
N ILE A 979 -32.75 9.52 -25.71
CA ILE A 979 -31.46 8.87 -25.57
C ILE A 979 -31.27 8.48 -24.11
N SER A 980 -30.89 7.21 -23.86
CA SER A 980 -30.63 6.72 -22.50
C SER A 980 -29.16 6.94 -22.17
N ILE A 981 -28.87 7.66 -21.08
CA ILE A 981 -27.52 8.17 -20.78
C ILE A 981 -26.95 7.51 -19.52
N TYR A 982 -25.66 7.23 -19.51
CA TYR A 982 -24.95 6.54 -18.42
C TYR A 982 -23.82 7.44 -17.88
N PRO A 983 -23.74 7.66 -16.55
CA PRO A 983 -22.75 8.56 -15.96
C PRO A 983 -21.31 8.02 -16.02
N LYS A 984 -21.16 6.70 -16.22
CA LYS A 984 -19.89 5.99 -16.28
C LYS A 984 -20.05 4.61 -16.95
N ALA A 985 -18.94 4.05 -17.43
CA ALA A 985 -18.76 2.63 -17.74
C ALA A 985 -17.57 2.07 -16.96
N THR A 986 -17.45 0.74 -16.84
CA THR A 986 -16.36 0.06 -16.12
C THR A 986 -15.82 -1.14 -16.93
N GLN A 987 -14.51 -1.31 -17.02
CA GLN A 987 -13.86 -2.46 -17.68
C GLN A 987 -12.85 -3.15 -16.74
N LEU A 988 -12.65 -4.45 -16.96
CA LEU A 988 -11.43 -5.16 -16.55
C LEU A 988 -10.44 -5.18 -17.72
N ILE A 989 -9.23 -4.68 -17.48
CA ILE A 989 -8.11 -4.66 -18.43
C ILE A 989 -7.07 -5.69 -17.97
N GLN A 990 -6.60 -6.52 -18.90
CA GLN A 990 -5.65 -7.60 -18.63
C GLN A 990 -4.75 -7.76 -19.86
N ASP A 991 -3.88 -6.78 -20.08
CA ASP A 991 -3.13 -6.65 -21.35
C ASP A 991 -1.77 -7.36 -21.33
N ASP A 992 -1.23 -7.66 -20.15
CA ASP A 992 0.18 -8.04 -19.97
C ASP A 992 0.37 -9.19 -18.95
N ILE A 993 1.35 -10.05 -19.25
CA ILE A 993 1.86 -11.12 -18.40
C ILE A 993 2.56 -10.53 -17.15
N THR A 994 3.07 -9.29 -17.22
CA THR A 994 3.67 -8.61 -16.05
C THR A 994 2.65 -8.13 -15.00
N PHE A 995 1.33 -8.19 -15.29
CA PHE A 995 0.26 -7.73 -14.39
C PHE A 995 -0.72 -8.86 -14.01
N GLY A 996 -0.31 -9.72 -13.07
CA GLY A 996 -1.08 -10.91 -12.64
C GLY A 996 -2.43 -10.70 -11.93
N GLU A 997 -2.94 -9.47 -11.81
CA GLU A 997 -4.30 -9.14 -11.34
C GLU A 997 -4.87 -8.05 -12.27
N PRO A 998 -6.11 -8.18 -12.79
CA PRO A 998 -6.65 -7.29 -13.83
C PRO A 998 -6.95 -5.88 -13.31
N LEU A 999 -6.57 -4.88 -14.12
CA LEU A 999 -6.78 -3.47 -13.81
C LEU A 999 -8.27 -3.11 -13.99
N HIS A 1000 -8.91 -2.71 -12.89
CA HIS A 1000 -10.22 -2.06 -12.93
C HIS A 1000 -10.10 -0.64 -13.51
N ASP A 1001 -10.75 -0.37 -14.63
CA ASP A 1001 -10.85 0.96 -15.23
C ASP A 1001 -12.29 1.50 -15.23
N ILE A 1002 -12.43 2.82 -15.11
CA ILE A 1002 -13.71 3.51 -14.96
C ILE A 1002 -13.68 4.88 -15.66
N VAL A 1003 -14.33 4.95 -16.82
CA VAL A 1003 -14.57 6.20 -17.57
C VAL A 1003 -15.85 6.89 -17.09
N HIS A 1004 -15.81 8.20 -16.85
CA HIS A 1004 -16.96 9.01 -16.42
C HIS A 1004 -17.35 10.07 -17.46
N ALA A 1005 -18.66 10.21 -17.66
CA ALA A 1005 -19.29 11.23 -18.50
C ALA A 1005 -20.55 11.77 -17.77
N SER A 1006 -20.33 12.71 -16.84
CA SER A 1006 -21.35 13.19 -15.89
C SER A 1006 -21.46 14.73 -15.91
N PRO A 1007 -22.65 15.29 -16.19
CA PRO A 1007 -22.87 16.74 -16.26
C PRO A 1007 -23.12 17.35 -14.87
N HIS A 1008 -23.18 18.68 -14.78
CA HIS A 1008 -23.35 19.38 -13.50
C HIS A 1008 -24.80 19.28 -12.96
N SER A 1009 -25.07 18.18 -12.24
CA SER A 1009 -26.11 18.02 -11.20
C SER A 1009 -27.57 18.41 -11.51
N SER A 1010 -27.98 18.55 -12.78
CA SER A 1010 -29.35 18.96 -13.16
C SER A 1010 -30.36 17.82 -13.32
N MET A 1011 -29.92 16.55 -13.23
CA MET A 1011 -30.68 15.37 -13.69
C MET A 1011 -31.10 14.36 -12.61
N SER A 1012 -30.80 14.61 -11.32
CA SER A 1012 -31.21 13.70 -10.22
C SER A 1012 -32.41 14.25 -9.44
N ARG A 1013 -33.43 13.41 -9.23
CA ARG A 1013 -34.50 13.64 -8.22
C ARG A 1013 -34.06 13.31 -6.79
N LEU A 1014 -32.91 12.65 -6.63
CA LEU A 1014 -32.31 12.29 -5.33
C LEU A 1014 -31.11 13.19 -5.08
N SER A 1015 -31.35 14.31 -4.38
CA SER A 1015 -30.34 15.34 -4.11
C SER A 1015 -29.51 15.04 -2.86
N PHE A 1016 -28.70 13.98 -2.92
CA PHE A 1016 -27.68 13.67 -1.90
C PHE A 1016 -26.34 13.30 -2.55
N GLU A 1017 -25.68 14.30 -3.15
CA GLU A 1017 -24.24 14.62 -3.02
C GLU A 1017 -23.80 15.68 -4.05
N ARG A 1018 -22.83 16.53 -3.67
CA ARG A 1018 -22.33 17.64 -4.50
C ARG A 1018 -21.23 17.18 -5.48
N HIS A 1019 -21.60 16.34 -6.45
CA HIS A 1019 -20.69 16.01 -7.55
C HIS A 1019 -20.75 17.08 -8.65
N GLY A 1020 -19.60 17.69 -8.95
CA GLY A 1020 -19.43 18.57 -10.11
C GLY A 1020 -19.36 17.78 -11.42
N SER A 1021 -19.39 18.48 -12.55
CA SER A 1021 -19.24 17.86 -13.87
C SER A 1021 -17.88 17.16 -14.03
N ARG A 1022 -17.89 15.95 -14.58
CA ARG A 1022 -16.70 15.13 -14.81
C ARG A 1022 -16.78 14.44 -16.18
N PHE A 1023 -15.77 14.68 -17.02
CA PHE A 1023 -15.66 14.18 -18.38
C PHE A 1023 -14.23 13.68 -18.59
N ASP A 1024 -14.03 12.37 -18.42
CA ASP A 1024 -12.71 11.74 -18.44
C ASP A 1024 -12.15 11.62 -19.86
N THR A 1025 -10.82 11.53 -19.98
CA THR A 1025 -10.10 11.30 -21.23
C THR A 1025 -9.74 9.82 -21.45
N VAL A 1026 -9.73 9.40 -22.71
CA VAL A 1026 -9.61 7.98 -23.13
C VAL A 1026 -8.72 7.81 -24.35
N LEU A 1027 -8.10 6.63 -24.45
CA LEU A 1027 -7.53 6.10 -25.69
C LEU A 1027 -8.61 5.30 -26.43
N ILE A 1028 -8.76 5.58 -27.72
CA ILE A 1028 -9.73 4.95 -28.62
C ILE A 1028 -8.92 4.27 -29.73
N GLN A 1029 -9.21 3.00 -30.02
CA GLN A 1029 -8.59 2.24 -31.10
C GLN A 1029 -9.16 2.69 -32.46
N LYS A 1030 -8.30 2.77 -33.49
CA LYS A 1030 -8.73 3.12 -34.86
C LYS A 1030 -9.40 1.91 -35.52
N PRO A 1031 -10.50 2.08 -36.30
CA PRO A 1031 -11.18 0.97 -36.99
C PRO A 1031 -10.28 0.17 -37.92
N ASP A 1032 -9.32 0.81 -38.61
CA ASP A 1032 -8.42 0.16 -39.57
C ASP A 1032 -7.30 -0.70 -38.93
N ALA A 1033 -7.22 -0.76 -37.60
CA ALA A 1033 -6.19 -1.51 -36.90
C ALA A 1033 -6.45 -3.02 -36.95
N ARG A 1034 -5.60 -3.77 -37.65
CA ARG A 1034 -5.64 -5.25 -37.67
C ARG A 1034 -5.49 -5.80 -36.26
N SER A 1035 -6.30 -6.82 -35.93
CA SER A 1035 -6.36 -7.43 -34.60
C SER A 1035 -5.08 -8.14 -34.14
N GLU A 1036 -4.14 -8.37 -35.05
CA GLU A 1036 -2.87 -9.08 -34.81
C GLU A 1036 -1.66 -8.12 -34.70
N ASP A 1037 -1.81 -6.86 -35.13
CA ASP A 1037 -0.72 -5.88 -35.20
C ASP A 1037 -0.75 -4.91 -33.99
N PHE A 1038 0.07 -5.24 -32.99
CA PHE A 1038 0.40 -4.46 -31.77
C PHE A 1038 -0.70 -4.35 -30.69
N SER A 1039 -0.55 -5.13 -29.61
CA SER A 1039 -1.35 -5.03 -28.37
C SER A 1039 -1.03 -3.81 -27.50
N TYR A 1040 0.10 -3.14 -27.77
CA TYR A 1040 0.67 -2.02 -27.00
C TYR A 1040 0.95 -0.80 -27.88
N GLY A 1041 1.25 0.34 -27.25
CA GLY A 1041 1.73 1.54 -27.92
C GLY A 1041 0.65 2.45 -28.49
N ILE A 1042 1.04 3.69 -28.78
CA ILE A 1042 0.09 4.75 -29.16
C ILE A 1042 -0.29 4.74 -30.65
N GLN A 1043 0.41 4.00 -31.50
CA GLN A 1043 0.39 4.18 -32.96
C GLN A 1043 -1.01 3.93 -33.57
N ASN A 1044 -1.72 2.91 -33.08
CA ASN A 1044 -3.08 2.54 -33.52
C ASN A 1044 -4.19 3.24 -32.72
N HIS A 1045 -3.86 4.23 -31.89
CA HIS A 1045 -4.79 4.90 -30.98
C HIS A 1045 -4.98 6.40 -31.31
N VAL A 1046 -6.14 6.93 -30.93
CA VAL A 1046 -6.46 8.37 -30.87
C VAL A 1046 -6.95 8.74 -29.47
N VAL A 1047 -7.00 10.03 -29.14
CA VAL A 1047 -7.40 10.51 -27.81
C VAL A 1047 -8.73 11.25 -27.91
N GLY A 1048 -9.67 10.92 -27.02
CA GLY A 1048 -10.95 11.62 -26.87
C GLY A 1048 -11.22 12.03 -25.43
N GLN A 1049 -12.02 13.08 -25.24
CA GLN A 1049 -12.65 13.40 -23.95
C GLN A 1049 -14.13 12.99 -24.01
N VAL A 1050 -14.54 12.02 -23.19
CA VAL A 1050 -15.90 11.48 -23.24
C VAL A 1050 -16.89 12.48 -22.64
N ARG A 1051 -17.81 12.98 -23.47
CA ARG A 1051 -18.87 13.91 -23.06
C ARG A 1051 -20.16 13.17 -22.71
N MET A 1052 -20.47 12.08 -23.40
CA MET A 1052 -21.68 11.29 -23.17
C MET A 1052 -21.42 9.80 -23.44
N ILE A 1053 -21.94 8.93 -22.56
CA ILE A 1053 -22.04 7.48 -22.78
C ILE A 1053 -23.53 7.17 -22.87
N PHE A 1054 -23.99 6.50 -23.93
CA PHE A 1054 -25.42 6.40 -24.22
C PHE A 1054 -25.84 5.13 -24.96
N THR A 1055 -27.14 4.86 -24.96
CA THR A 1055 -27.79 3.91 -25.87
C THR A 1055 -28.97 4.58 -26.57
N LEU A 1056 -29.20 4.21 -27.83
CA LEU A 1056 -30.36 4.64 -28.61
C LEU A 1056 -31.60 3.78 -28.30
N PRO A 1057 -32.81 4.23 -28.69
CA PRO A 1057 -34.00 3.39 -28.68
C PRO A 1057 -33.81 2.05 -29.41
N GLN A 1058 -34.44 1.00 -28.90
CA GLN A 1058 -34.26 -0.38 -29.39
C GLN A 1058 -34.55 -0.57 -30.90
N HIS A 1059 -35.35 0.31 -31.52
CA HIS A 1059 -35.66 0.23 -32.95
C HIS A 1059 -34.49 0.57 -33.88
N TYR A 1060 -33.41 1.19 -33.37
CA TYR A 1060 -32.15 1.37 -34.11
C TYR A 1060 -31.24 0.12 -34.07
N ASN A 1061 -31.59 -0.91 -33.26
CA ASN A 1061 -30.92 -2.22 -33.21
C ASN A 1061 -29.37 -2.20 -33.06
N ILE A 1062 -28.83 -1.22 -32.33
CA ILE A 1062 -27.39 -1.10 -32.07
C ILE A 1062 -27.00 -2.00 -30.87
N PRO A 1063 -26.04 -2.93 -31.01
CA PRO A 1063 -25.78 -3.94 -29.98
C PRO A 1063 -24.87 -3.46 -28.82
N ASP A 1064 -23.89 -2.59 -29.12
CA ASP A 1064 -22.94 -2.03 -28.14
C ASP A 1064 -23.32 -0.58 -27.81
N PRO A 1065 -23.19 -0.10 -26.55
CA PRO A 1065 -23.40 1.30 -26.21
C PRO A 1065 -22.46 2.23 -26.98
N LEU A 1066 -22.88 3.48 -27.16
CA LEU A 1066 -22.14 4.50 -27.90
C LEU A 1066 -21.52 5.53 -26.96
N VAL A 1067 -20.43 6.14 -27.42
CA VAL A 1067 -19.74 7.23 -26.75
C VAL A 1067 -19.61 8.43 -27.68
N CYS A 1068 -20.00 9.61 -27.19
CA CYS A 1068 -19.76 10.88 -27.87
C CYS A 1068 -18.56 11.57 -27.22
N VAL A 1069 -17.55 11.89 -28.02
CA VAL A 1069 -16.26 12.41 -27.55
C VAL A 1069 -15.92 13.76 -28.19
N HIS A 1070 -15.22 14.61 -27.45
CA HIS A 1070 -14.48 15.74 -28.03
C HIS A 1070 -13.09 15.25 -28.41
N MET A 1071 -12.75 15.36 -29.70
CA MET A 1071 -11.52 14.81 -30.26
C MET A 1071 -10.27 15.61 -29.92
N PHE A 1072 -9.15 14.90 -29.91
CA PHE A 1072 -7.81 15.44 -30.00
C PHE A 1072 -7.14 14.86 -31.23
N ARG A 1073 -6.26 15.66 -31.85
CA ARG A 1073 -5.44 15.24 -32.98
C ARG A 1073 -4.57 14.05 -32.59
N SER A 1074 -4.27 13.19 -33.56
CA SER A 1074 -3.38 12.03 -33.41
C SER A 1074 -2.14 12.35 -32.55
N PRO A 1075 -1.82 11.53 -31.53
CA PRO A 1075 -0.62 11.71 -30.71
C PRO A 1075 0.68 11.71 -31.53
N SER A 1076 1.73 12.32 -31.01
CA SER A 1076 3.04 12.34 -31.68
C SER A 1076 3.61 10.92 -31.80
N ASN A 1077 3.93 10.48 -33.03
CA ASN A 1077 4.45 9.13 -33.31
C ASN A 1077 5.64 8.73 -32.43
N LEU A 1078 6.50 9.70 -32.06
CA LEU A 1078 7.56 9.53 -31.09
C LEU A 1078 7.23 10.28 -29.78
N PRO A 1079 7.68 9.79 -28.61
CA PRO A 1079 7.62 10.55 -27.37
C PRO A 1079 8.46 11.82 -27.44
N ILE A 1080 8.08 12.85 -26.67
CA ILE A 1080 8.89 14.07 -26.54
C ILE A 1080 10.10 13.77 -25.67
N GLN A 1081 11.32 13.87 -26.24
CA GLN A 1081 12.60 13.54 -25.58
C GLN A 1081 12.73 14.11 -24.16
N LEU A 1082 12.24 15.35 -23.93
CA LEU A 1082 12.29 16.04 -22.64
C LEU A 1082 11.50 15.33 -21.51
N THR A 1083 10.46 14.57 -21.84
CA THR A 1083 9.52 14.00 -20.86
C THR A 1083 9.28 12.51 -21.00
N GLY A 1084 9.75 11.87 -22.08
CA GLY A 1084 9.39 10.49 -22.39
C GLY A 1084 7.91 10.26 -22.69
N MET A 1085 7.08 11.31 -22.75
CA MET A 1085 5.63 11.22 -22.96
C MET A 1085 5.24 11.67 -24.38
N HIS A 1086 4.25 11.01 -24.97
CA HIS A 1086 3.65 11.43 -26.23
C HIS A 1086 2.87 12.74 -26.05
N ARG A 1087 2.97 13.65 -27.02
CA ARG A 1087 2.21 14.91 -27.02
C ARG A 1087 0.95 14.78 -27.85
N VAL A 1088 -0.14 15.33 -27.35
CA VAL A 1088 -1.46 15.37 -27.98
C VAL A 1088 -1.99 16.82 -27.97
N ARG A 1089 -2.81 17.19 -28.96
CA ARG A 1089 -3.38 18.54 -29.08
C ARG A 1089 -4.88 18.50 -29.33
N ARG A 1090 -5.63 19.40 -28.69
CA ARG A 1090 -7.09 19.48 -28.85
C ARG A 1090 -7.42 19.75 -30.32
N GLU A 1091 -8.41 19.04 -30.84
CA GLU A 1091 -8.91 19.25 -32.18
C GLU A 1091 -10.11 20.19 -32.16
N ARG A 1092 -10.17 21.08 -33.14
CA ARG A 1092 -11.15 22.16 -33.25
C ARG A 1092 -11.48 22.39 -34.72
N TYR A 1093 -12.72 22.73 -35.03
CA TYR A 1093 -13.12 23.14 -36.38
C TYR A 1093 -12.48 24.48 -36.78
N THR A 1094 -12.56 24.84 -38.07
CA THR A 1094 -12.02 26.09 -38.60
C THR A 1094 -12.70 27.34 -37.99
N GLU A 1095 -12.12 28.52 -38.21
CA GLU A 1095 -12.63 29.79 -37.66
C GLU A 1095 -14.08 30.10 -38.07
N GLU A 1096 -14.50 29.64 -39.26
CA GLU A 1096 -15.87 29.68 -39.77
C GLU A 1096 -16.89 29.01 -38.82
N TYR A 1097 -16.48 27.93 -38.14
CA TYR A 1097 -17.28 27.18 -37.17
C TYR A 1097 -16.92 27.53 -35.71
N GLN A 1098 -16.46 28.77 -35.48
CA GLN A 1098 -16.21 29.36 -34.17
C GLN A 1098 -15.14 28.65 -33.30
N ASN A 1099 -14.29 27.79 -33.89
CA ASN A 1099 -13.16 27.14 -33.19
C ASN A 1099 -13.57 26.29 -31.95
N HIS A 1100 -14.78 25.73 -31.95
CA HIS A 1100 -15.25 24.73 -30.97
C HIS A 1100 -14.54 23.37 -31.19
N PRO A 1101 -14.51 22.46 -30.19
CA PRO A 1101 -13.95 21.12 -30.34
C PRO A 1101 -14.62 20.30 -31.45
N VAL A 1102 -13.88 19.38 -32.06
CA VAL A 1102 -14.47 18.38 -32.98
C VAL A 1102 -15.22 17.32 -32.18
N GLU A 1103 -16.46 17.03 -32.58
CA GLU A 1103 -17.33 16.03 -31.97
C GLU A 1103 -17.38 14.78 -32.88
N LYS A 1104 -17.12 13.59 -32.31
CA LYS A 1104 -17.30 12.31 -33.02
C LYS A 1104 -17.92 11.26 -32.09
N ILE A 1105 -18.58 10.26 -32.67
CA ILE A 1105 -19.17 9.12 -31.98
C ILE A 1105 -18.42 7.83 -32.34
N PHE A 1106 -18.28 6.95 -31.36
CA PHE A 1106 -17.70 5.60 -31.50
C PHE A 1106 -18.54 4.60 -30.70
N PHE A 1107 -18.33 3.30 -30.98
CA PHE A 1107 -18.70 2.23 -30.08
C PHE A 1107 -17.93 2.33 -28.75
N LEU A 1108 -18.57 1.96 -27.63
CA LEU A 1108 -17.94 1.93 -26.32
C LEU A 1108 -16.80 0.89 -26.28
N SER A 1109 -16.96 -0.23 -26.98
CA SER A 1109 -15.92 -1.24 -27.21
C SER A 1109 -14.66 -0.73 -27.94
N HIS A 1110 -14.73 0.38 -28.68
CA HIS A 1110 -13.53 0.99 -29.30
C HIS A 1110 -12.66 1.76 -28.28
N ILE A 1111 -13.15 2.03 -27.05
CA ILE A 1111 -12.31 2.61 -25.99
C ILE A 1111 -11.37 1.52 -25.47
N ARG A 1112 -10.05 1.71 -25.66
CA ARG A 1112 -9.03 0.78 -25.16
C ARG A 1112 -8.84 0.86 -23.65
N ARG A 1113 -8.85 2.10 -23.12
CA ARG A 1113 -8.67 2.46 -21.70
C ARG A 1113 -8.87 3.96 -21.46
N THR A 1114 -9.05 4.38 -20.21
CA THR A 1114 -8.87 5.78 -19.81
C THR A 1114 -7.38 6.19 -19.84
N CYS A 1115 -7.14 7.49 -20.02
CA CYS A 1115 -5.83 8.09 -19.92
C CYS A 1115 -5.90 9.45 -19.22
N HIS A 1116 -4.83 9.87 -18.56
CA HIS A 1116 -4.71 11.22 -17.98
C HIS A 1116 -3.86 12.11 -18.90
N LEU A 1117 -4.28 13.37 -19.07
CA LEU A 1117 -3.56 14.36 -19.87
C LEU A 1117 -2.96 15.43 -18.95
N ILE A 1118 -1.63 15.61 -18.99
CA ILE A 1118 -0.95 16.69 -18.25
C ILE A 1118 -0.79 17.91 -19.17
N PRO A 1119 -1.19 19.13 -18.77
CA PRO A 1119 -1.02 20.33 -19.59
C PRO A 1119 0.44 20.62 -19.97
N GLU A 1120 0.69 21.08 -21.21
CA GLU A 1120 2.01 21.57 -21.64
C GLU A 1120 2.23 23.00 -21.11
N PHE A 1121 2.55 23.14 -19.81
CA PHE A 1121 2.67 24.43 -19.10
C PHE A 1121 3.69 25.41 -19.71
N GLY A 1122 4.75 24.90 -20.34
CA GLY A 1122 5.82 25.72 -20.92
C GLY A 1122 6.78 26.32 -19.89
N ARG A 1123 7.48 27.40 -20.29
CA ARG A 1123 8.48 28.12 -19.47
C ARG A 1123 8.00 29.49 -18.97
N THR A 1124 6.77 29.89 -19.29
CA THR A 1124 6.26 31.25 -19.02
C THR A 1124 5.08 31.19 -18.06
N LYS A 1125 5.23 31.81 -16.88
CA LYS A 1125 4.19 31.89 -15.86
C LYS A 1125 2.89 32.47 -16.43
N ASN A 1126 1.85 31.65 -16.52
CA ASN A 1126 0.55 32.02 -17.09
C ASN A 1126 -0.47 32.21 -15.94
N PRO A 1127 -1.07 33.40 -15.78
CA PRO A 1127 -1.87 33.73 -14.60
C PRO A 1127 -3.23 33.00 -14.49
N PHE A 1128 -3.63 32.21 -15.50
CA PHE A 1128 -4.96 31.58 -15.53
C PHE A 1128 -5.02 30.18 -14.89
N TRP A 1129 -3.90 29.60 -14.41
CA TRP A 1129 -3.82 28.20 -13.94
C TRP A 1129 -4.73 27.82 -12.75
N VAL A 1130 -5.22 28.78 -11.97
CA VAL A 1130 -5.96 28.52 -10.70
C VAL A 1130 -7.43 28.98 -10.79
N MET A 1131 -7.92 29.34 -11.98
CA MET A 1131 -9.28 29.84 -12.20
C MET A 1131 -9.98 29.11 -13.35
N SER A 1132 -11.32 29.20 -13.37
CA SER A 1132 -12.15 28.68 -14.48
C SER A 1132 -11.74 29.33 -15.82
N PRO A 1133 -11.66 28.58 -16.94
CA PRO A 1133 -12.18 27.23 -17.16
C PRO A 1133 -11.24 26.08 -16.68
N PRO A 1134 -11.73 24.83 -16.58
CA PRO A 1134 -10.90 23.67 -16.24
C PRO A 1134 -9.72 23.47 -17.20
N ALA A 1135 -8.63 22.85 -16.73
CA ALA A 1135 -7.40 22.74 -17.52
C ALA A 1135 -7.53 22.03 -18.89
N LEU A 1136 -8.47 21.07 -19.04
CA LEU A 1136 -8.77 20.45 -20.33
C LEU A 1136 -9.40 21.43 -21.35
N GLU A 1137 -9.95 22.54 -20.89
CA GLU A 1137 -10.57 23.61 -21.70
C GLU A 1137 -9.66 24.86 -21.78
N ALA A 1138 -8.79 25.08 -20.78
CA ALA A 1138 -7.84 26.20 -20.73
C ALA A 1138 -6.55 25.99 -21.55
N PHE A 1139 -6.22 24.74 -21.91
CA PHE A 1139 -5.03 24.38 -22.69
C PHE A 1139 -5.40 23.64 -23.98
N ASP A 1140 -4.60 23.83 -25.04
CA ASP A 1140 -4.76 23.14 -26.34
C ASP A 1140 -3.70 22.06 -26.59
N SER A 1141 -2.72 21.89 -25.70
CA SER A 1141 -1.58 20.97 -25.86
C SER A 1141 -1.24 20.29 -24.54
N PHE A 1142 -1.05 18.97 -24.59
CA PHE A 1142 -0.91 18.10 -23.40
C PHE A 1142 0.07 16.96 -23.65
N TYR A 1143 0.61 16.40 -22.57
CA TYR A 1143 1.30 15.11 -22.55
C TYR A 1143 0.34 14.00 -22.12
N ILE A 1144 0.38 12.85 -22.80
CA ILE A 1144 -0.29 11.63 -22.35
C ILE A 1144 0.52 11.02 -21.20
N ASN A 1145 -0.10 10.85 -20.04
CA ASN A 1145 0.60 10.48 -18.82
C ASN A 1145 0.91 8.98 -18.73
N SER A 1146 2.14 8.58 -19.10
CA SER A 1146 2.65 7.22 -18.87
C SER A 1146 2.79 6.89 -17.38
N TYR A 1147 3.00 7.88 -16.51
CA TYR A 1147 3.10 7.68 -15.06
C TYR A 1147 1.73 7.71 -14.35
N LEU A 1148 0.63 7.40 -15.04
CA LEU A 1148 -0.68 7.28 -14.38
C LEU A 1148 -0.77 6.03 -13.47
N ASP A 1149 -0.14 4.93 -13.87
CA ASP A 1149 -0.07 3.64 -13.18
C ASP A 1149 0.94 2.73 -13.93
N PRO A 1150 1.46 1.64 -13.33
CA PRO A 1150 2.45 0.77 -13.99
C PRO A 1150 1.98 0.21 -15.34
N HIS A 1151 0.69 -0.09 -15.47
CA HIS A 1151 0.09 -0.61 -16.69
C HIS A 1151 -0.10 0.48 -17.76
N SER A 1152 -0.24 1.76 -17.38
CA SER A 1152 -0.09 2.92 -18.28
C SER A 1152 1.36 3.15 -18.71
N HIS A 1153 2.32 2.79 -17.84
CA HIS A 1153 3.74 3.00 -18.09
C HIS A 1153 4.27 2.02 -19.15
N ILE A 1154 4.08 0.71 -18.96
CA ILE A 1154 4.52 -0.31 -19.93
C ILE A 1154 3.83 -0.12 -21.28
N PHE A 1155 2.51 0.04 -21.29
CA PHE A 1155 1.71 0.23 -22.52
C PHE A 1155 2.13 1.45 -23.37
N LEU A 1156 2.83 2.44 -22.80
CA LEU A 1156 3.30 3.66 -23.49
C LEU A 1156 4.84 3.77 -23.58
N GLN A 1157 5.60 2.75 -23.15
CA GLN A 1157 7.05 2.63 -23.43
C GLN A 1157 7.31 1.78 -24.69
N CYS A 1158 6.38 0.90 -25.06
CA CYS A 1158 6.37 0.11 -26.29
C CYS A 1158 5.74 0.88 -27.48
#